data_AF-A0A950KWH4-F1
#
_entry.id   AF-A0A950KWH4-F1
#
_cell.length_a   1.000
_cell.length_b   1.000
_cell.length_c   1.000
_cell.angle_alpha   90.00
_cell.angle_beta   90.00
_cell.angle_gamma   90.00
#
_symmetry.space_group_name_H-M   'P 1'
#
loop_
_entity.id
_entity.type
_entity.pdbx_description
1 polymer ?
#
loop_
_entity_poly.entity_id
_entity_poly.type
_entity_poly.pdbx_seq_one_letter_code
_entity_poly.pdbx_strand_id
1 'polypeptide(L)'
;MRVLVTGGSGFIGSHVVDRLRARGYKPVIYDLRPSPWHEPGSVDTVLGSITDRDALERALHSCDAVAHLAAVADVNDVHAEPEDAERVNARGTVTVLEAARRAGVKRIVYASTIWVYSDCLEEAVDEETLLPAPSHLYTSTKLAGELYCKAYQELYGIDYTILRFGIPYGPRAREAAVVPAFVNKALAGEPLTIAGDGSQSRRFVYVEDLASGVALALDDVAKGRVYNLASDETVTIKQIAETVRDLIGDVEIVHTPARPGDFNGKVVSSARARTELGWIAATPFSEGVRRYVDWRQTQATAAAQREAAEVIPAGEPDAEAKPRQVLIISADIGEGHDLPARAVAHEFSDEDPDAQVSVVNGLPAMGSGLTRVLRENSAFMFDRLPWLFDFFYTLFMRFAPTRWLARRLLYAFGHRGLLRLIRAHSPDHIVSTYPGVTAVLGEMRRRGRLSIPCYSSITDLAGLHFWAHPGIDLHFVTHPESMEEVERIAGSGSVRWAKPPTSASFLAARSRADARRALALPAEGKVIAVSGGGWGVGDLLGATRAALEIEDATVLCLCGRNDKLRSRVSQRLGSEPRLRLMGFTDRMGDVLAASDALIHSSAGLTVLEAIIRGCPVVSYGFGYGHVRASNTALERFGLAQVARRYHEIRPALERALERRPEPDSSFARRPSTASLILTDERRARTLPRWRVRTARAATATATATAIALWGLSTGAAYSLISDLAGLSPVTAVATTRPEIGLLVDAPNANVQPLARALAARHIYVSFALRHPPSAKQLRFLRLGDQCVPRLPGGGLVRWIGVPAALHHWMNALGVDGHHILYVSSAPDLGQWWLAHGAGGRLIGGAVKIDDRGDHFGALRRGEVIEVAA
;
A
#
# COMPACT_ATOMS: atom_id res chain seq x y z
N MET A 1 -22.09 -37.72 -11.30
CA MET A 1 -20.77 -37.09 -11.51
C MET A 1 -20.54 -36.02 -10.45
N ARG A 2 -19.40 -36.04 -9.76
CA ARG A 2 -18.92 -34.97 -8.89
C ARG A 2 -17.92 -34.12 -9.67
N VAL A 3 -18.15 -32.82 -9.73
CA VAL A 3 -17.41 -31.91 -10.63
C VAL A 3 -16.76 -30.81 -9.83
N LEU A 4 -15.43 -30.72 -9.83
CA LEU A 4 -14.72 -29.63 -9.20
C LEU A 4 -14.72 -28.39 -10.12
N VAL A 5 -15.27 -27.27 -9.65
CA VAL A 5 -15.38 -26.02 -10.39
C VAL A 5 -14.35 -25.03 -9.83
N THR A 6 -13.20 -24.89 -10.50
CA THR A 6 -12.23 -23.88 -10.07
C THR A 6 -12.75 -22.50 -10.46
N GLY A 7 -12.70 -21.51 -9.57
CA GLY A 7 -13.32 -20.20 -9.84
C GLY A 7 -14.84 -20.22 -9.67
N GLY A 8 -15.37 -21.24 -8.96
CA GLY A 8 -16.80 -21.47 -8.77
C GLY A 8 -17.52 -20.40 -7.95
N SER A 9 -16.79 -19.55 -7.22
CA SER A 9 -17.35 -18.41 -6.48
C SER A 9 -17.50 -17.16 -7.36
N GLY A 10 -16.90 -17.16 -8.56
CA GLY A 10 -16.93 -16.05 -9.50
C GLY A 10 -18.26 -15.86 -10.23
N PHE A 11 -18.30 -14.82 -11.07
CA PHE A 11 -19.47 -14.48 -11.90
C PHE A 11 -19.97 -15.69 -12.72
N ILE A 12 -19.17 -16.21 -13.65
CA ILE A 12 -19.57 -17.35 -14.49
C ILE A 12 -19.64 -18.64 -13.67
N GLY A 13 -18.65 -18.87 -12.80
CA GLY A 13 -18.53 -20.09 -12.01
C GLY A 13 -19.75 -20.38 -11.14
N SER A 14 -20.33 -19.35 -10.54
CA SER A 14 -21.52 -19.53 -9.70
C SER A 14 -22.75 -19.99 -10.50
N HIS A 15 -22.94 -19.46 -11.71
CA HIS A 15 -24.00 -19.94 -12.60
C HIS A 15 -23.72 -21.35 -13.13
N VAL A 16 -22.45 -21.71 -13.34
CA VAL A 16 -22.07 -23.09 -13.68
C VAL A 16 -22.43 -24.05 -12.55
N VAL A 17 -22.17 -23.69 -11.30
CA VAL A 17 -22.59 -24.49 -10.14
C VAL A 17 -24.10 -24.71 -10.14
N ASP A 18 -24.89 -23.65 -10.35
CA ASP A 18 -26.35 -23.74 -10.47
C ASP A 18 -26.79 -24.70 -11.58
N ARG A 19 -26.19 -24.58 -12.78
CA ARG A 19 -26.52 -25.42 -13.95
C ARG A 19 -26.08 -26.88 -13.77
N LEU A 20 -24.96 -27.13 -13.09
CA LEU A 20 -24.53 -28.49 -12.75
C LEU A 20 -25.50 -29.16 -11.76
N ARG A 21 -25.95 -28.45 -10.73
CA ARG A 21 -26.99 -28.96 -9.79
C ARG A 21 -28.30 -29.26 -10.51
N ALA A 22 -28.73 -28.37 -11.40
CA ALA A 22 -29.95 -28.55 -12.19
C ALA A 22 -29.91 -29.82 -13.07
N ARG A 23 -28.71 -30.26 -13.48
CA ARG A 23 -28.50 -31.54 -14.21
C ARG A 23 -28.27 -32.75 -13.31
N GLY A 24 -28.40 -32.61 -11.99
CA GLY A 24 -28.19 -33.70 -11.03
C GLY A 24 -26.73 -34.03 -10.76
N TYR A 25 -25.78 -33.20 -11.18
CA TYR A 25 -24.38 -33.33 -10.79
C TYR A 25 -24.13 -32.74 -9.40
N LYS A 26 -23.02 -33.16 -8.79
CA LYS A 26 -22.57 -32.67 -7.48
C LYS A 26 -21.38 -31.73 -7.66
N PRO A 27 -21.59 -30.41 -7.81
CA PRO A 27 -20.47 -29.48 -7.93
C PRO A 27 -19.71 -29.33 -6.61
N VAL A 28 -18.41 -29.13 -6.71
CA VAL A 28 -17.52 -28.73 -5.62
C VAL A 28 -16.87 -27.42 -6.02
N ILE A 29 -17.11 -26.35 -5.28
CA ILE A 29 -16.48 -25.05 -5.54
C ILE A 29 -15.04 -25.10 -5.05
N TYR A 30 -14.09 -24.73 -5.91
CA TYR A 30 -12.71 -24.50 -5.54
C TYR A 30 -12.30 -23.07 -5.88
N ASP A 31 -12.07 -22.23 -4.88
CA ASP A 31 -11.79 -20.81 -5.09
C ASP A 31 -11.00 -20.20 -3.91
N LEU A 32 -10.45 -19.00 -4.09
CA LEU A 32 -9.75 -18.27 -3.02
C LEU A 32 -10.70 -17.72 -1.95
N ARG A 33 -11.99 -17.65 -2.25
CA ARG A 33 -13.03 -17.04 -1.40
C ARG A 33 -14.31 -17.87 -1.44
N PRO A 34 -15.12 -17.87 -0.36
CA PRO A 34 -16.43 -18.49 -0.40
C PRO A 34 -17.32 -17.79 -1.45
N SER A 35 -18.27 -18.54 -2.01
CA SER A 35 -19.22 -18.01 -2.97
C SER A 35 -20.24 -17.11 -2.27
N PRO A 36 -20.35 -15.82 -2.63
CA PRO A 36 -21.36 -14.94 -2.05
C PRO A 36 -22.78 -15.20 -2.61
N TRP A 37 -22.89 -16.10 -3.59
CA TRP A 37 -24.13 -16.39 -4.32
C TRP A 37 -24.84 -17.66 -3.90
N HIS A 38 -24.23 -18.44 -3.01
CA HIS A 38 -24.75 -19.71 -2.52
C HIS A 38 -24.70 -19.67 -1.00
N GLU A 39 -25.77 -20.13 -0.34
CA GLU A 39 -25.81 -20.18 1.12
C GLU A 39 -24.67 -21.05 1.68
N PRO A 40 -24.03 -20.67 2.80
CA PRO A 40 -22.99 -21.47 3.44
C PRO A 40 -23.44 -22.92 3.65
N GLY A 41 -22.61 -23.88 3.24
CA GLY A 41 -22.92 -25.31 3.33
C GLY A 41 -23.91 -25.86 2.29
N SER A 42 -24.51 -25.01 1.44
CA SER A 42 -25.43 -25.48 0.39
C SER A 42 -24.74 -26.15 -0.80
N VAL A 43 -23.44 -25.90 -0.97
CA VAL A 43 -22.56 -26.51 -1.98
C VAL A 43 -21.21 -26.79 -1.34
N ASP A 44 -20.66 -28.00 -1.57
CA ASP A 44 -19.32 -28.35 -1.13
C ASP A 44 -18.31 -27.31 -1.61
N THR A 45 -17.59 -26.68 -0.69
CA THR A 45 -16.67 -25.59 -0.99
C THR A 45 -15.31 -25.86 -0.37
N VAL A 46 -14.26 -25.80 -1.18
CA VAL A 46 -12.86 -25.93 -0.77
C VAL A 46 -12.15 -24.62 -1.10
N LEU A 47 -11.62 -23.96 -0.08
CA LEU A 47 -10.84 -22.74 -0.27
C LEU A 47 -9.39 -23.08 -0.61
N GLY A 48 -8.88 -22.52 -1.70
CA GLY A 48 -7.51 -22.76 -2.14
C GLY A 48 -7.12 -22.05 -3.42
N SER A 49 -5.81 -21.95 -3.67
CA SER A 49 -5.26 -21.38 -4.90
C SER A 49 -5.03 -22.46 -5.94
N ILE A 50 -5.37 -22.20 -7.20
CA ILE A 50 -5.03 -23.12 -8.30
C ILE A 50 -3.52 -23.27 -8.54
N THR A 51 -2.70 -22.45 -7.89
CA THR A 51 -1.24 -22.55 -7.92
C THR A 51 -0.69 -23.47 -6.82
N ASP A 52 -1.53 -23.95 -5.89
CA ASP A 52 -1.18 -24.93 -4.87
C ASP A 52 -1.61 -26.32 -5.33
N ARG A 53 -0.65 -27.04 -5.93
CA ARG A 53 -0.88 -28.38 -6.48
C ARG A 53 -1.39 -29.36 -5.44
N ASP A 54 -0.80 -29.37 -4.25
CA ASP A 54 -1.08 -30.39 -3.25
C ASP A 54 -2.47 -30.16 -2.64
N ALA A 55 -2.88 -28.89 -2.47
CA ALA A 55 -4.26 -28.56 -2.09
C ALA A 55 -5.27 -28.91 -3.18
N LEU A 56 -4.96 -28.64 -4.45
CA LEU A 56 -5.80 -29.04 -5.58
C LEU A 56 -5.96 -30.57 -5.67
N GLU A 57 -4.87 -31.32 -5.54
CA GLU A 57 -4.88 -32.78 -5.60
C GLU A 57 -5.80 -33.37 -4.51
N ARG A 58 -5.74 -32.83 -3.28
CA ARG A 58 -6.66 -33.20 -2.20
C ARG A 58 -8.11 -32.85 -2.51
N ALA A 59 -8.37 -31.69 -3.09
CA ALA A 59 -9.73 -31.25 -3.43
C ALA A 59 -10.33 -32.08 -4.58
N LEU A 60 -9.48 -32.55 -5.49
CA LEU A 60 -9.86 -33.41 -6.61
C LEU A 60 -10.10 -34.86 -6.19
N HIS A 61 -9.69 -35.24 -4.98
CA HIS A 61 -9.98 -36.57 -4.43
C HIS A 61 -11.49 -36.81 -4.41
N SER A 62 -11.94 -37.91 -5.05
CA SER A 62 -13.36 -38.25 -5.24
C SER A 62 -14.16 -37.36 -6.21
N CYS A 63 -13.50 -36.54 -7.03
CA CYS A 63 -14.13 -35.88 -8.17
C CYS A 63 -13.99 -36.74 -9.45
N ASP A 64 -14.96 -36.63 -10.35
CA ASP A 64 -14.97 -37.35 -11.63
C ASP A 64 -14.51 -36.46 -12.79
N ALA A 65 -14.67 -35.13 -12.66
CA ALA A 65 -14.33 -34.15 -13.67
C ALA A 65 -13.96 -32.79 -13.06
N VAL A 66 -13.28 -31.96 -13.84
CA VAL A 66 -12.94 -30.56 -13.50
C VAL A 66 -13.58 -29.61 -14.50
N ALA A 67 -14.27 -28.57 -14.03
CA ALA A 67 -14.60 -27.38 -14.80
C ALA A 67 -13.63 -26.26 -14.39
N HIS A 68 -12.61 -26.01 -15.21
CA HIS A 68 -11.54 -25.06 -14.92
C HIS A 68 -11.88 -23.65 -15.45
N LEU A 69 -12.46 -22.82 -14.58
CA LEU A 69 -12.87 -21.44 -14.88
C LEU A 69 -12.00 -20.37 -14.19
N ALA A 70 -11.09 -20.76 -13.30
CA ALA A 70 -10.28 -19.82 -12.52
C ALA A 70 -9.25 -19.15 -13.43
N ALA A 71 -9.26 -17.82 -13.46
CA ALA A 71 -8.31 -17.01 -14.22
C ALA A 71 -8.33 -15.55 -13.72
N VAL A 72 -7.20 -14.86 -13.87
CA VAL A 72 -7.17 -13.41 -13.94
C VAL A 72 -7.72 -13.00 -15.31
N ALA A 73 -8.97 -12.53 -15.32
CA ALA A 73 -9.74 -12.26 -16.55
C ALA A 73 -9.93 -10.76 -16.86
N ASP A 74 -9.59 -9.86 -15.94
CA ASP A 74 -9.61 -8.42 -16.21
C ASP A 74 -8.36 -7.99 -16.97
N VAL A 75 -8.54 -7.41 -18.16
CA VAL A 75 -7.43 -6.92 -18.97
C VAL A 75 -6.62 -5.83 -18.26
N ASN A 76 -7.24 -5.04 -17.37
CA ASN A 76 -6.53 -4.05 -16.58
C ASN A 76 -5.65 -4.70 -15.52
N ASP A 77 -6.12 -5.77 -14.88
CA ASP A 77 -5.34 -6.53 -13.90
C ASP A 77 -4.17 -7.25 -14.61
N VAL A 78 -4.42 -7.82 -15.79
CA VAL A 78 -3.38 -8.44 -16.63
C VAL A 78 -2.32 -7.42 -17.06
N HIS A 79 -2.74 -6.19 -17.40
CA HIS A 79 -1.80 -5.12 -17.76
C HIS A 79 -1.01 -4.61 -16.54
N ALA A 80 -1.65 -4.51 -15.38
CA ALA A 80 -1.03 -4.02 -14.17
C ALA A 80 -0.04 -5.04 -13.57
N GLU A 81 -0.38 -6.33 -13.60
CA GLU A 81 0.37 -7.42 -12.97
C GLU A 81 0.53 -8.63 -13.94
N PRO A 82 1.26 -8.47 -15.05
CA PRO A 82 1.35 -9.48 -16.11
C PRO A 82 1.94 -10.81 -15.64
N GLU A 83 2.88 -10.79 -14.69
CA GLU A 83 3.48 -11.99 -14.10
C GLU A 83 2.48 -12.79 -13.26
N ASP A 84 1.57 -12.12 -12.55
CA ASP A 84 0.51 -12.81 -11.80
C ASP A 84 -0.50 -13.45 -12.77
N ALA A 85 -0.88 -12.73 -13.82
CA ALA A 85 -1.74 -13.26 -14.86
C ALA A 85 -1.14 -14.51 -15.53
N GLU A 86 0.15 -14.51 -15.88
CA GLU A 86 0.83 -15.71 -16.40
C GLU A 86 0.86 -16.84 -15.37
N ARG A 87 1.23 -16.53 -14.12
CA ARG A 87 1.30 -17.52 -13.04
C ARG A 87 -0.04 -18.20 -12.80
N VAL A 88 -1.14 -17.44 -12.77
CA VAL A 88 -2.48 -17.98 -12.53
C VAL A 88 -3.03 -18.64 -13.78
N ASN A 89 -3.05 -17.95 -14.92
CA ASN A 89 -3.74 -18.44 -16.11
C ASN A 89 -2.97 -19.56 -16.82
N ALA A 90 -1.65 -19.46 -16.95
CA ALA A 90 -0.84 -20.46 -17.65
C ALA A 90 -0.35 -21.54 -16.68
N ARG A 91 0.46 -21.17 -15.67
CA ARG A 91 1.03 -22.18 -14.74
C ARG A 91 -0.03 -22.80 -13.84
N GLY A 92 -1.06 -22.04 -13.45
CA GLY A 92 -2.21 -22.59 -12.73
C GLY A 92 -2.96 -23.63 -13.56
N THR A 93 -3.14 -23.43 -14.87
CA THR A 93 -3.75 -24.45 -15.75
C THR A 93 -2.93 -25.75 -15.76
N VAL A 94 -1.61 -25.67 -15.88
CA VAL A 94 -0.72 -26.86 -15.79
C VAL A 94 -0.86 -27.53 -14.42
N THR A 95 -0.97 -26.74 -13.36
CA THR A 95 -1.11 -27.24 -11.99
C THR A 95 -2.43 -28.00 -11.81
N VAL A 96 -3.53 -27.49 -12.36
CA VAL A 96 -4.84 -28.17 -12.38
C VAL A 96 -4.79 -29.48 -13.17
N LEU A 97 -4.16 -29.47 -14.35
CA LEU A 97 -4.00 -30.66 -15.19
C LEU A 97 -3.16 -31.74 -14.49
N GLU A 98 -2.04 -31.37 -13.86
CA GLU A 98 -1.18 -32.29 -13.13
C GLU A 98 -1.86 -32.83 -11.87
N ALA A 99 -2.59 -31.98 -11.13
CA ALA A 99 -3.36 -32.41 -9.96
C ALA A 99 -4.50 -33.37 -10.37
N ALA A 100 -5.19 -33.10 -11.49
CA ALA A 100 -6.21 -34.00 -12.04
C ALA A 100 -5.61 -35.35 -12.41
N ARG A 101 -4.43 -35.36 -13.07
CA ARG A 101 -3.70 -36.57 -13.42
C ARG A 101 -3.39 -37.42 -12.18
N ARG A 102 -2.86 -36.80 -11.13
CA ARG A 102 -2.46 -37.49 -9.89
C ARG A 102 -3.64 -38.00 -9.09
N ALA A 103 -4.74 -37.24 -9.05
CA ALA A 103 -5.98 -37.63 -8.41
C ALA A 103 -6.79 -38.68 -9.23
N GLY A 104 -6.32 -39.06 -10.43
CA GLY A 104 -7.01 -40.01 -11.30
C GLY A 104 -8.23 -39.45 -12.04
N VAL A 105 -8.39 -38.12 -12.07
CA VAL A 105 -9.47 -37.43 -12.78
C VAL A 105 -9.14 -37.36 -14.26
N LYS A 106 -9.99 -37.96 -15.10
CA LYS A 106 -9.74 -38.10 -16.55
C LYS A 106 -10.55 -37.15 -17.42
N ARG A 107 -11.28 -36.19 -16.84
CA ARG A 107 -12.17 -35.27 -17.57
C ARG A 107 -11.92 -33.83 -17.16
N ILE A 108 -11.65 -32.95 -18.13
CA ILE A 108 -11.51 -31.51 -17.89
C ILE A 108 -12.29 -30.68 -18.92
N VAL A 109 -13.03 -29.68 -18.44
CA VAL A 109 -13.65 -28.64 -19.26
C VAL A 109 -12.89 -27.35 -18.99
N TYR A 110 -12.27 -26.76 -20.01
CA TYR A 110 -11.43 -25.57 -19.91
C TYR A 110 -12.14 -24.34 -20.46
N ALA A 111 -12.23 -23.27 -19.66
CA ALA A 111 -12.78 -21.99 -20.10
C ALA A 111 -11.71 -21.13 -20.81
N SER A 112 -11.72 -21.18 -22.13
CA SER A 112 -10.99 -20.28 -23.03
C SER A 112 -11.85 -19.07 -23.43
N THR A 113 -11.48 -18.36 -24.50
CA THR A 113 -12.12 -17.12 -24.94
C THR A 113 -12.12 -17.00 -26.45
N ILE A 114 -13.13 -16.34 -27.03
CA ILE A 114 -13.11 -15.97 -28.45
C ILE A 114 -12.05 -14.91 -28.79
N TRP A 115 -11.41 -14.29 -27.79
CA TRP A 115 -10.34 -13.31 -28.03
C TRP A 115 -9.10 -13.93 -28.65
N VAL A 116 -8.99 -15.26 -28.70
CA VAL A 116 -7.95 -15.97 -29.46
C VAL A 116 -8.00 -15.69 -30.95
N TYR A 117 -9.17 -15.26 -31.47
CA TYR A 117 -9.35 -14.89 -32.87
C TYR A 117 -9.04 -13.41 -33.16
N SER A 118 -8.71 -12.58 -32.15
CA SER A 118 -8.59 -11.13 -32.33
C SER A 118 -7.58 -10.73 -33.39
N ASP A 119 -6.48 -11.49 -33.50
CA ASP A 119 -5.39 -11.23 -34.44
C ASP A 119 -5.53 -12.03 -35.76
N CYS A 120 -6.62 -12.79 -35.95
CA CYS A 120 -6.90 -13.47 -37.22
C CYS A 120 -7.20 -12.46 -38.33
N LEU A 121 -6.79 -12.79 -39.56
CA LEU A 121 -7.05 -11.94 -40.74
C LEU A 121 -8.51 -12.03 -41.18
N GLU A 122 -9.13 -13.19 -41.00
CA GLU A 122 -10.51 -13.49 -41.34
C GLU A 122 -11.46 -12.74 -40.40
N GLU A 123 -12.56 -12.19 -40.96
CA GLU A 123 -13.61 -11.52 -40.18
C GLU A 123 -14.61 -12.52 -39.57
N ALA A 124 -14.90 -13.59 -40.31
CA ALA A 124 -15.70 -14.71 -39.85
C ALA A 124 -14.79 -15.87 -39.48
N VAL A 125 -14.94 -16.37 -38.25
CA VAL A 125 -14.05 -17.37 -37.65
C VAL A 125 -14.87 -18.48 -36.98
N ASP A 126 -14.29 -19.66 -36.96
CA ASP A 126 -14.81 -20.87 -36.33
C ASP A 126 -13.69 -21.65 -35.63
N GLU A 127 -14.00 -22.83 -35.09
CA GLU A 127 -13.04 -23.63 -34.34
C GLU A 127 -11.90 -24.23 -35.21
N GLU A 128 -12.05 -24.25 -36.54
CA GLU A 128 -11.02 -24.72 -37.49
C GLU A 128 -10.13 -23.58 -38.00
N THR A 129 -10.49 -22.34 -37.70
CA THR A 129 -9.69 -21.16 -38.06
C THR A 129 -8.30 -21.24 -37.41
N LEU A 130 -7.27 -21.06 -38.24
CA LEU A 130 -5.88 -21.06 -37.78
C LEU A 130 -5.61 -19.84 -36.90
N LEU A 131 -5.09 -20.10 -35.69
CA LEU A 131 -4.81 -19.05 -34.72
C LEU A 131 -3.38 -18.51 -34.90
N PRO A 132 -3.20 -17.21 -35.16
CA PRO A 132 -1.87 -16.60 -35.18
C PRO A 132 -1.35 -16.39 -33.75
N ALA A 133 -0.10 -15.94 -33.65
CA ALA A 133 0.47 -15.55 -32.37
C ALA A 133 -0.31 -14.35 -31.78
N PRO A 134 -0.87 -14.47 -30.57
CA PRO A 134 -1.72 -13.42 -30.00
C PRO A 134 -0.91 -12.20 -29.56
N SER A 135 -1.44 -11.01 -29.82
CA SER A 135 -0.83 -9.71 -29.47
C SER A 135 -1.05 -9.29 -28.01
N HIS A 136 -2.00 -9.93 -27.31
CA HIS A 136 -2.37 -9.60 -25.93
C HIS A 136 -2.08 -10.74 -24.96
N LEU A 137 -1.43 -10.43 -23.83
CA LEU A 137 -0.97 -11.41 -22.84
C LEU A 137 -2.09 -12.33 -22.29
N TYR A 138 -3.26 -11.76 -21.96
CA TYR A 138 -4.43 -12.56 -21.55
C TYR A 138 -4.75 -13.66 -22.56
N THR A 139 -4.83 -13.30 -23.84
CA THR A 139 -5.09 -14.22 -24.94
C THR A 139 -3.98 -15.26 -25.07
N SER A 140 -2.70 -14.85 -24.97
CA SER A 140 -1.56 -15.76 -24.95
C SER A 140 -1.68 -16.81 -23.84
N THR A 141 -2.07 -16.41 -22.63
CA THR A 141 -2.22 -17.35 -21.51
C THR A 141 -3.39 -18.32 -21.68
N LYS A 142 -4.51 -17.87 -22.28
CA LYS A 142 -5.66 -18.74 -22.58
C LYS A 142 -5.34 -19.74 -23.68
N LEU A 143 -4.67 -19.30 -24.74
CA LEU A 143 -4.21 -20.18 -25.82
C LEU A 143 -3.19 -21.21 -25.31
N ALA A 144 -2.27 -20.81 -24.43
CA ALA A 144 -1.36 -21.75 -23.76
C ALA A 144 -2.13 -22.84 -23.00
N GLY A 145 -3.19 -22.47 -22.26
CA GLY A 145 -4.05 -23.43 -21.57
C GLY A 145 -4.75 -24.41 -22.52
N GLU A 146 -5.20 -23.97 -23.69
CA GLU A 146 -5.74 -24.88 -24.73
C GLU A 146 -4.70 -25.90 -25.18
N LEU A 147 -3.48 -25.45 -25.46
CA LEU A 147 -2.38 -26.31 -25.89
C LEU A 147 -1.99 -27.31 -24.79
N TYR A 148 -1.98 -26.88 -23.53
CA TYR A 148 -1.71 -27.78 -22.41
C TYR A 148 -2.78 -28.86 -22.27
N CYS A 149 -4.08 -28.52 -22.39
CA CYS A 149 -5.15 -29.50 -22.34
C CYS A 149 -4.99 -30.57 -23.43
N LYS A 150 -4.68 -30.14 -24.67
CA LYS A 150 -4.41 -31.05 -25.80
C LYS A 150 -3.21 -31.96 -25.54
N ALA A 151 -2.10 -31.39 -25.09
CA ALA A 151 -0.90 -32.15 -24.77
C ALA A 151 -1.14 -33.16 -23.62
N TYR A 152 -1.89 -32.80 -22.58
CA TYR A 152 -2.20 -33.71 -21.47
C TYR A 152 -3.13 -34.85 -21.88
N GLN A 153 -4.00 -34.65 -22.88
CA GLN A 153 -4.75 -35.76 -23.46
C GLN A 153 -3.82 -36.75 -24.16
N GLU A 154 -2.91 -36.26 -25.00
CA GLU A 154 -1.96 -37.11 -25.74
C GLU A 154 -1.00 -37.86 -24.80
N LEU A 155 -0.48 -37.17 -23.79
CA LEU A 155 0.50 -37.73 -22.86
C LEU A 155 -0.11 -38.65 -21.81
N TYR A 156 -1.32 -38.34 -21.32
CA TYR A 156 -1.88 -38.94 -20.10
C TYR A 156 -3.33 -39.39 -20.22
N GLY A 157 -3.99 -39.20 -21.36
CA GLY A 157 -5.37 -39.63 -21.59
C GLY A 157 -6.42 -38.86 -20.78
N ILE A 158 -6.16 -37.58 -20.45
CA ILE A 158 -7.15 -36.70 -19.83
C ILE A 158 -8.02 -36.08 -20.92
N ASP A 159 -9.29 -36.49 -21.00
CA ASP A 159 -10.24 -35.99 -21.98
C ASP A 159 -10.60 -34.53 -21.72
N TYR A 160 -10.17 -33.64 -22.60
CA TYR A 160 -10.52 -32.23 -22.52
C TYR A 160 -11.81 -31.89 -23.28
N THR A 161 -12.45 -30.79 -22.91
CA THR A 161 -13.31 -29.98 -23.76
C THR A 161 -12.93 -28.53 -23.57
N ILE A 162 -12.60 -27.83 -24.64
CA ILE A 162 -12.22 -26.40 -24.58
C ILE A 162 -13.42 -25.57 -25.02
N LEU A 163 -13.78 -24.58 -24.22
CA LEU A 163 -14.90 -23.68 -24.51
C LEU A 163 -14.39 -22.27 -24.70
N ARG A 164 -14.48 -21.73 -25.92
CA ARG A 164 -14.12 -20.34 -26.24
C ARG A 164 -15.33 -19.45 -26.00
N PHE A 165 -15.36 -18.79 -24.84
CA PHE A 165 -16.49 -17.96 -24.43
C PHE A 165 -16.56 -16.65 -25.22
N GLY A 166 -17.77 -16.29 -25.67
CA GLY A 166 -18.14 -14.91 -26.00
C GLY A 166 -18.08 -13.99 -24.77
N ILE A 167 -18.43 -12.71 -24.92
CA ILE A 167 -18.37 -11.76 -23.78
C ILE A 167 -19.53 -12.04 -22.83
N PRO A 168 -19.29 -12.57 -21.61
CA PRO A 168 -20.36 -12.92 -20.70
C PRO A 168 -20.97 -11.66 -20.08
N TYR A 169 -22.29 -11.64 -19.95
CA TYR A 169 -23.03 -10.61 -19.21
C TYR A 169 -24.25 -11.21 -18.51
N GLY A 170 -24.75 -10.54 -17.47
CA GLY A 170 -25.91 -11.00 -16.71
C GLY A 170 -25.72 -10.86 -15.19
N PRO A 171 -26.65 -11.41 -14.39
CA PRO A 171 -26.63 -11.34 -12.92
C PRO A 171 -25.29 -11.78 -12.33
N ARG A 172 -24.85 -11.17 -11.22
CA ARG A 172 -23.56 -11.44 -10.55
C ARG A 172 -22.31 -10.96 -11.30
N ALA A 173 -22.46 -10.26 -12.43
CA ALA A 173 -21.35 -9.64 -13.15
C ALA A 173 -20.67 -8.52 -12.33
N ARG A 174 -19.36 -8.36 -12.55
CA ARG A 174 -18.55 -7.28 -11.95
C ARG A 174 -19.08 -5.89 -12.32
N GLU A 175 -19.07 -4.95 -11.37
CA GLU A 175 -19.59 -3.59 -11.59
C GLU A 175 -18.84 -2.81 -12.69
N ALA A 176 -17.57 -3.15 -12.94
CA ALA A 176 -16.76 -2.51 -13.97
C ALA A 176 -17.10 -2.94 -15.42
N ALA A 177 -17.90 -4.01 -15.61
CA ALA A 177 -18.33 -4.42 -16.94
C ALA A 177 -19.34 -3.42 -17.52
N VAL A 178 -19.39 -3.27 -18.85
CA VAL A 178 -20.17 -2.22 -19.52
C VAL A 178 -21.66 -2.26 -19.20
N VAL A 179 -22.29 -3.44 -19.19
CA VAL A 179 -23.72 -3.59 -18.87
C VAL A 179 -24.01 -3.18 -17.42
N PRO A 180 -23.32 -3.75 -16.39
CA PRO A 180 -23.42 -3.26 -15.01
C PRO A 180 -23.16 -1.75 -14.85
N ALA A 181 -22.12 -1.22 -15.50
CA ALA A 181 -21.77 0.19 -15.39
C ALA A 181 -22.86 1.11 -15.96
N PHE A 182 -23.42 0.77 -17.13
CA PHE A 182 -24.50 1.57 -17.74
C PHE A 182 -25.79 1.45 -16.95
N VAL A 183 -26.18 0.25 -16.52
CA VAL A 183 -27.39 0.05 -15.70
C VAL A 183 -27.29 0.79 -14.38
N ASN A 184 -26.15 0.72 -13.68
CA ASN A 184 -25.96 1.45 -12.42
C ASN A 184 -26.02 2.98 -12.61
N LYS A 185 -25.42 3.50 -13.68
CA LYS A 185 -25.51 4.93 -14.03
C LYS A 185 -26.94 5.36 -14.32
N ALA A 186 -27.64 4.59 -15.15
CA ALA A 186 -29.03 4.85 -15.50
C ALA A 186 -29.95 4.81 -14.27
N LEU A 187 -29.81 3.82 -13.39
CA LEU A 187 -30.56 3.75 -12.13
C LEU A 187 -30.25 4.92 -11.18
N ALA A 188 -29.06 5.52 -11.28
CA ALA A 188 -28.66 6.70 -10.51
C ALA A 188 -29.05 8.04 -11.18
N GLY A 189 -29.68 8.01 -12.36
CA GLY A 189 -29.98 9.21 -13.15
C GLY A 189 -28.74 9.91 -13.71
N GLU A 190 -27.62 9.18 -13.85
CA GLU A 190 -26.37 9.70 -14.42
C GLU A 190 -26.29 9.43 -15.94
N PRO A 191 -25.65 10.31 -16.73
CA PRO A 191 -25.51 10.11 -18.17
C PRO A 191 -24.65 8.88 -18.52
N LEU A 192 -25.08 8.15 -19.56
CA LEU A 192 -24.34 7.05 -20.16
C LEU A 192 -23.25 7.60 -21.07
N THR A 193 -22.00 7.28 -20.80
CA THR A 193 -20.86 7.83 -21.53
C THR A 193 -20.35 6.82 -22.56
N ILE A 194 -20.45 7.18 -23.84
CA ILE A 194 -19.90 6.40 -24.96
C ILE A 194 -18.61 7.06 -25.42
N ALA A 195 -17.54 6.27 -25.58
CA ALA A 195 -16.32 6.75 -26.23
C ALA A 195 -16.43 6.50 -27.75
N GLY A 196 -16.18 7.52 -28.55
CA GLY A 196 -16.41 7.49 -29.99
C GLY A 196 -17.88 7.57 -30.37
N ASP A 197 -18.24 7.02 -31.52
CA ASP A 197 -19.61 7.02 -32.06
C ASP A 197 -20.48 5.87 -31.53
N GLY A 198 -19.90 4.94 -30.77
CA GLY A 198 -20.62 3.79 -30.22
C GLY A 198 -20.80 2.62 -31.20
N SER A 199 -20.21 2.69 -32.40
CA SER A 199 -20.30 1.66 -33.45
C SER A 199 -19.50 0.39 -33.14
N GLN A 200 -18.58 0.45 -32.19
CA GLN A 200 -17.77 -0.68 -31.80
C GLN A 200 -18.66 -1.81 -31.27
N SER A 201 -18.50 -3.00 -31.84
CA SER A 201 -19.41 -4.13 -31.60
C SER A 201 -18.71 -5.34 -31.02
N ARG A 202 -19.44 -6.11 -30.22
CA ARG A 202 -18.97 -7.36 -29.61
C ARG A 202 -20.08 -8.42 -29.60
N ARG A 203 -19.65 -9.66 -29.46
CA ARG A 203 -20.51 -10.84 -29.32
C ARG A 203 -20.74 -11.13 -27.83
N PHE A 204 -21.85 -10.65 -27.31
CA PHE A 204 -22.25 -10.89 -25.92
C PHE A 204 -22.98 -12.23 -25.80
N VAL A 205 -22.83 -12.91 -24.67
CA VAL A 205 -23.55 -14.15 -24.35
C VAL A 205 -24.10 -14.06 -22.94
N TYR A 206 -25.37 -14.38 -22.78
CA TYR A 206 -26.01 -14.35 -21.46
C TYR A 206 -25.40 -15.45 -20.58
N VAL A 207 -25.06 -15.10 -19.34
CA VAL A 207 -24.23 -15.95 -18.47
C VAL A 207 -24.86 -17.32 -18.19
N GLU A 208 -26.19 -17.42 -18.12
CA GLU A 208 -26.86 -18.69 -17.86
C GLU A 208 -26.85 -19.63 -19.07
N ASP A 209 -26.92 -19.07 -20.28
CA ASP A 209 -26.76 -19.85 -21.52
C ASP A 209 -25.32 -20.35 -21.60
N LEU A 210 -24.35 -19.48 -21.30
CA LEU A 210 -22.94 -19.85 -21.24
C LEU A 210 -22.69 -20.98 -20.22
N ALA A 211 -23.25 -20.85 -19.01
CA ALA A 211 -23.14 -21.87 -17.97
C ALA A 211 -23.80 -23.20 -18.36
N SER A 212 -24.90 -23.15 -19.12
CA SER A 212 -25.53 -24.35 -19.68
C SER A 212 -24.60 -25.05 -20.68
N GLY A 213 -23.86 -24.29 -21.49
CA GLY A 213 -22.83 -24.81 -22.38
C GLY A 213 -21.69 -25.50 -21.63
N VAL A 214 -21.24 -24.96 -20.50
CA VAL A 214 -20.24 -25.60 -19.63
C VAL A 214 -20.76 -26.93 -19.08
N ALA A 215 -22.02 -26.99 -18.67
CA ALA A 215 -22.62 -28.22 -18.16
C ALA A 215 -22.79 -29.28 -19.27
N LEU A 216 -23.18 -28.88 -20.49
CA LEU A 216 -23.25 -29.76 -21.68
C LEU A 216 -21.87 -30.27 -22.10
N ALA A 217 -20.83 -29.48 -21.93
CA ALA A 217 -19.46 -29.84 -22.27
C ALA A 217 -18.90 -31.00 -21.43
N LEU A 218 -19.59 -31.47 -20.40
CA LEU A 218 -19.24 -32.69 -19.67
C LEU A 218 -19.69 -33.97 -20.37
N ASP A 219 -20.65 -33.88 -21.30
CA ASP A 219 -21.18 -35.01 -22.05
C ASP A 219 -20.08 -35.66 -22.93
N ASP A 220 -20.21 -36.98 -23.18
CA ASP A 220 -19.16 -37.77 -23.85
C ASP A 220 -18.87 -37.29 -25.28
N VAL A 221 -19.87 -36.79 -26.00
CA VAL A 221 -19.72 -36.24 -27.36
C VAL A 221 -18.74 -35.07 -27.41
N ALA A 222 -18.54 -34.37 -26.28
CA ALA A 222 -17.71 -33.19 -26.18
C ALA A 222 -16.21 -33.50 -25.97
N LYS A 223 -15.85 -34.77 -25.74
CA LYS A 223 -14.46 -35.19 -25.46
C LYS A 223 -13.54 -34.92 -26.66
N GLY A 224 -12.40 -34.29 -26.40
CA GLY A 224 -11.42 -33.93 -27.43
C GLY A 224 -11.87 -32.80 -28.36
N ARG A 225 -12.93 -32.05 -27.98
CA ARG A 225 -13.51 -31.00 -28.82
C ARG A 225 -13.22 -29.60 -28.31
N VAL A 226 -13.24 -28.66 -29.24
CA VAL A 226 -13.25 -27.21 -29.00
C VAL A 226 -14.61 -26.69 -29.49
N TYR A 227 -15.26 -25.85 -28.69
CA TYR A 227 -16.52 -25.20 -29.03
C TYR A 227 -16.47 -23.70 -28.77
N ASN A 228 -16.97 -22.91 -29.71
CA ASN A 228 -17.30 -21.51 -29.50
C ASN A 228 -18.66 -21.40 -28.83
N LEU A 229 -18.72 -20.63 -27.73
CA LEU A 229 -19.96 -20.33 -27.02
C LEU A 229 -20.23 -18.82 -27.09
N ALA A 230 -20.65 -18.36 -28.25
CA ALA A 230 -21.01 -16.97 -28.53
C ALA A 230 -22.43 -16.87 -29.11
N SER A 231 -23.11 -15.75 -28.86
CA SER A 231 -24.39 -15.44 -29.49
C SER A 231 -24.21 -15.14 -30.99
N ASP A 232 -25.27 -15.36 -31.76
CA ASP A 232 -25.35 -14.93 -33.16
C ASP A 232 -25.57 -13.41 -33.29
N GLU A 233 -25.96 -12.75 -32.19
CA GLU A 233 -26.19 -11.30 -32.13
C GLU A 233 -24.88 -10.51 -32.01
N THR A 234 -24.68 -9.58 -32.95
CA THR A 234 -23.63 -8.54 -32.86
C THR A 234 -24.24 -7.31 -32.18
N VAL A 235 -23.69 -6.91 -31.03
CA VAL A 235 -24.22 -5.78 -30.25
C VAL A 235 -23.18 -4.67 -30.17
N THR A 236 -23.55 -3.46 -30.58
CA THR A 236 -22.73 -2.24 -30.49
C THR A 236 -22.82 -1.60 -29.11
N ILE A 237 -21.81 -0.84 -28.68
CA ILE A 237 -21.87 -0.09 -27.41
C ILE A 237 -23.04 0.88 -27.39
N LYS A 238 -23.37 1.48 -28.54
CA LYS A 238 -24.57 2.29 -28.72
C LYS A 238 -25.84 1.50 -28.42
N GLN A 239 -26.00 0.31 -29.00
CA GLN A 239 -27.15 -0.56 -28.73
C GLN A 239 -27.26 -0.96 -27.25
N ILE A 240 -26.13 -1.15 -26.56
CA ILE A 240 -26.14 -1.38 -25.10
C ILE A 240 -26.74 -0.18 -24.37
N ALA A 241 -26.25 1.04 -24.67
CA ALA A 241 -26.75 2.25 -24.03
C ALA A 241 -28.23 2.49 -24.31
N GLU A 242 -28.67 2.30 -25.56
CA GLU A 242 -30.07 2.43 -25.98
C GLU A 242 -30.95 1.38 -25.28
N THR A 243 -30.53 0.12 -25.23
CA THR A 243 -31.27 -0.94 -24.52
C THR A 243 -31.44 -0.60 -23.04
N VAL A 244 -30.39 -0.09 -22.39
CA VAL A 244 -30.45 0.30 -20.97
C VAL A 244 -31.38 1.49 -20.75
N ARG A 245 -31.31 2.51 -21.61
CA ARG A 245 -32.22 3.66 -21.58
C ARG A 245 -33.67 3.22 -21.77
N ASP A 246 -33.95 2.37 -22.75
CA ASP A 246 -35.31 1.94 -23.05
C ASP A 246 -35.93 1.09 -21.92
N LEU A 247 -35.10 0.38 -21.13
CA LEU A 247 -35.54 -0.42 -19.98
C LEU A 247 -35.72 0.39 -18.69
N ILE A 248 -34.93 1.45 -18.47
CA ILE A 248 -34.92 2.19 -17.19
C ILE A 248 -35.69 3.51 -17.29
N GLY A 249 -35.65 4.20 -18.43
CA GLY A 249 -36.30 5.48 -18.65
C GLY A 249 -35.38 6.55 -19.27
N ASP A 250 -35.78 7.82 -19.16
CA ASP A 250 -35.09 8.94 -19.80
C ASP A 250 -33.70 9.20 -19.19
N VAL A 251 -32.68 8.63 -19.83
CA VAL A 251 -31.27 8.75 -19.44
C VAL A 251 -30.48 9.34 -20.60
N GLU A 252 -29.75 10.43 -20.33
CA GLU A 252 -28.91 11.11 -21.31
C GLU A 252 -27.75 10.21 -21.77
N ILE A 253 -27.50 10.15 -23.08
CA ILE A 253 -26.34 9.48 -23.68
C ILE A 253 -25.36 10.53 -24.18
N VAL A 254 -24.15 10.54 -23.63
CA VAL A 254 -23.10 11.52 -23.92
C VAL A 254 -21.94 10.84 -24.65
N HIS A 255 -21.52 11.42 -25.77
CA HIS A 255 -20.37 10.97 -26.52
C HIS A 255 -19.08 11.70 -26.09
N THR A 256 -17.99 10.94 -25.99
CA THR A 256 -16.64 11.42 -25.66
C THR A 256 -15.66 11.03 -26.76
N PRO A 257 -14.47 11.65 -26.87
CA PRO A 257 -13.48 11.25 -27.86
C PRO A 257 -13.18 9.74 -27.84
N ALA A 258 -12.98 9.16 -29.03
CA ALA A 258 -12.71 7.73 -29.19
C ALA A 258 -11.42 7.33 -28.46
N ARG A 259 -11.39 6.11 -27.92
CA ARG A 259 -10.18 5.54 -27.30
C ARG A 259 -9.26 4.98 -28.38
N PRO A 260 -7.94 5.22 -28.31
CA PRO A 260 -6.98 4.57 -29.21
C PRO A 260 -7.07 3.05 -29.08
N GLY A 261 -7.19 2.33 -30.20
CA GLY A 261 -7.20 0.86 -30.22
C GLY A 261 -8.54 0.19 -29.93
N ASP A 262 -9.67 0.91 -30.00
CA ASP A 262 -10.99 0.29 -29.87
C ASP A 262 -11.31 -0.54 -31.14
N PHE A 263 -11.18 -1.85 -31.03
CA PHE A 263 -11.30 -2.80 -32.14
C PHE A 263 -12.76 -3.22 -32.38
N ASN A 264 -13.09 -3.80 -33.54
CA ASN A 264 -14.39 -4.47 -33.78
C ASN A 264 -14.22 -5.97 -33.55
N GLY A 265 -15.08 -6.61 -32.76
CA GLY A 265 -14.97 -8.06 -32.54
C GLY A 265 -15.16 -8.86 -33.82
N LYS A 266 -14.62 -10.10 -33.86
CA LYS A 266 -14.82 -11.03 -34.98
C LYS A 266 -16.24 -11.64 -34.98
N VAL A 267 -16.71 -12.05 -36.14
CA VAL A 267 -17.94 -12.83 -36.30
C VAL A 267 -17.61 -14.30 -36.01
N VAL A 268 -18.00 -14.78 -34.84
CA VAL A 268 -17.67 -16.14 -34.38
C VAL A 268 -18.85 -17.08 -34.60
N SER A 269 -18.61 -18.20 -35.28
CA SER A 269 -19.61 -19.26 -35.46
C SER A 269 -19.64 -20.19 -34.25
N SER A 270 -20.85 -20.42 -33.71
CA SER A 270 -21.13 -21.44 -32.68
C SER A 270 -21.87 -22.66 -33.27
N ALA A 271 -21.78 -22.88 -34.58
CA ALA A 271 -22.52 -23.94 -35.28
C ALA A 271 -22.21 -25.34 -34.76
N ARG A 272 -20.95 -25.61 -34.40
CA ARG A 272 -20.52 -26.90 -33.85
C ARG A 272 -21.18 -27.19 -32.50
N ALA A 273 -21.21 -26.21 -31.60
CA ALA A 273 -21.86 -26.34 -30.30
C ALA A 273 -23.37 -26.64 -30.44
N ARG A 274 -24.02 -26.03 -31.44
CA ARG A 274 -25.43 -26.29 -31.76
C ARG A 274 -25.66 -27.71 -32.26
N THR A 275 -24.86 -28.17 -33.22
CA THR A 275 -25.06 -29.48 -33.85
C THR A 275 -24.69 -30.64 -32.93
N GLU A 276 -23.59 -30.52 -32.18
CA GLU A 276 -23.06 -31.63 -31.37
C GLU A 276 -23.56 -31.62 -29.92
N LEU A 277 -23.67 -30.45 -29.28
CA LEU A 277 -24.12 -30.33 -27.89
C LEU A 277 -25.59 -29.93 -27.76
N GLY A 278 -26.26 -29.56 -28.86
CA GLY A 278 -27.58 -28.94 -28.79
C GLY A 278 -27.55 -27.56 -28.10
N TRP A 279 -26.38 -26.96 -27.95
CA TRP A 279 -26.24 -25.68 -27.25
C TRP A 279 -26.62 -24.51 -28.17
N ILE A 280 -27.46 -23.62 -27.67
CA ILE A 280 -27.81 -22.35 -28.30
C ILE A 280 -27.72 -21.22 -27.28
N ALA A 281 -27.32 -20.03 -27.73
CA ALA A 281 -27.49 -18.80 -26.96
C ALA A 281 -28.97 -18.38 -27.04
N ALA A 282 -29.81 -18.98 -26.19
CA ALA A 282 -31.26 -18.86 -26.27
C ALA A 282 -31.79 -17.49 -25.83
N THR A 283 -31.01 -16.72 -25.07
CA THR A 283 -31.43 -15.44 -24.48
C THR A 283 -30.99 -14.27 -25.37
N PRO A 284 -31.94 -13.54 -26.00
CA PRO A 284 -31.62 -12.32 -26.75
C PRO A 284 -30.95 -11.27 -25.88
N PHE A 285 -30.14 -10.38 -26.47
CA PHE A 285 -29.38 -9.39 -25.70
C PHE A 285 -30.27 -8.51 -24.81
N SER A 286 -31.36 -7.97 -25.36
CA SER A 286 -32.31 -7.11 -24.64
C SER A 286 -32.96 -7.82 -23.46
N GLU A 287 -33.35 -9.09 -23.63
CA GLU A 287 -33.93 -9.91 -22.56
C GLU A 287 -32.91 -10.19 -21.45
N GLY A 288 -31.65 -10.48 -21.80
CA GLY A 288 -30.60 -10.66 -20.80
C GLY A 288 -30.31 -9.39 -20.01
N VAL A 289 -30.36 -8.21 -20.66
CA VAL A 289 -30.22 -6.92 -19.96
C VAL A 289 -31.42 -6.67 -19.06
N ARG A 290 -32.65 -6.97 -19.51
CA ARG A 290 -33.87 -6.87 -18.69
C ARG A 290 -33.75 -7.73 -17.42
N ARG A 291 -33.35 -9.00 -17.55
CA ARG A 291 -33.11 -9.88 -16.39
C ARG A 291 -32.03 -9.35 -15.46
N TYR A 292 -30.97 -8.74 -16.00
CA TYR A 292 -29.95 -8.09 -15.19
C TYR A 292 -30.51 -6.89 -14.40
N VAL A 293 -31.33 -6.04 -15.05
CA VAL A 293 -32.00 -4.90 -14.41
C VAL A 293 -32.93 -5.39 -13.29
N ASP A 294 -33.79 -6.37 -13.57
CA ASP A 294 -34.70 -6.97 -12.58
C ASP A 294 -33.92 -7.53 -11.38
N TRP A 295 -32.85 -8.28 -11.66
CA TRP A 295 -31.98 -8.81 -10.62
C TRP A 295 -31.35 -7.68 -9.79
N ARG A 296 -30.86 -6.62 -10.43
CA ARG A 296 -30.22 -5.48 -9.75
C ARG A 296 -31.22 -4.71 -8.89
N GLN A 297 -32.43 -4.48 -9.38
CA GLN A 297 -33.51 -3.85 -8.63
C GLN A 297 -33.97 -4.72 -7.46
N THR A 298 -34.04 -6.05 -7.65
CA THR A 298 -34.33 -6.99 -6.56
C THR A 298 -33.25 -6.95 -5.50
N GLN A 299 -31.97 -6.94 -5.88
CA GLN A 299 -30.86 -6.79 -4.94
C GLN A 299 -30.90 -5.44 -4.20
N ALA A 300 -31.23 -4.35 -4.90
CA ALA A 300 -31.38 -3.02 -4.30
C ALA A 300 -32.58 -2.97 -3.35
N THR A 301 -33.70 -3.60 -3.71
CA THR A 301 -34.91 -3.69 -2.87
C THR A 301 -34.65 -4.58 -1.66
N ALA A 302 -33.99 -5.71 -1.82
CA ALA A 302 -33.59 -6.57 -0.71
C ALA A 302 -32.59 -5.87 0.20
N ALA A 303 -31.64 -5.09 -0.35
CA ALA A 303 -30.74 -4.26 0.44
C ALA A 303 -31.48 -3.15 1.18
N ALA A 304 -32.41 -2.45 0.53
CA ALA A 304 -33.23 -1.40 1.13
C ALA A 304 -34.24 -1.94 2.15
N GLN A 305 -34.78 -3.14 1.96
CA GLN A 305 -35.64 -3.83 2.91
C GLN A 305 -34.84 -4.35 4.10
N ARG A 306 -33.61 -4.83 3.90
CA ARG A 306 -32.67 -5.14 4.99
C ARG A 306 -32.30 -3.88 5.77
N GLU A 307 -32.05 -2.76 5.08
CA GLU A 307 -31.73 -1.46 5.67
C GLU A 307 -32.96 -0.81 6.36
N ALA A 308 -34.17 -1.00 5.83
CA ALA A 308 -35.43 -0.54 6.44
C ALA A 308 -35.89 -1.43 7.60
N ALA A 309 -35.63 -2.74 7.55
CA ALA A 309 -35.80 -3.65 8.68
C ALA A 309 -34.77 -3.40 9.79
N GLU A 310 -33.62 -2.80 9.47
CA GLU A 310 -32.60 -2.33 10.43
C GLU A 310 -32.98 -1.00 11.14
N VAL A 311 -34.10 -0.34 10.77
CA VAL A 311 -34.62 0.83 11.48
C VAL A 311 -35.88 0.46 12.27
N ILE A 312 -35.71 0.00 13.52
CA ILE A 312 -36.82 -0.19 14.47
C ILE A 312 -36.82 0.93 15.53
N PRO A 313 -37.97 1.58 15.81
CA PRO A 313 -38.11 2.58 16.86
C PRO A 313 -37.95 1.97 18.26
N ALA A 314 -37.49 2.77 19.21
CA ALA A 314 -37.18 2.36 20.58
C ALA A 314 -38.34 1.61 21.27
N GLY A 315 -38.11 0.34 21.64
CA GLY A 315 -38.93 -0.39 22.61
C GLY A 315 -38.94 -1.92 22.44
N GLU A 316 -38.14 -2.61 23.26
CA GLU A 316 -38.24 -4.03 23.69
C GLU A 316 -37.84 -5.17 22.70
N PRO A 317 -37.40 -6.34 23.23
CA PRO A 317 -36.10 -6.95 22.88
C PRO A 317 -36.10 -7.97 21.72
N ASP A 318 -34.97 -7.98 21.02
CA ASP A 318 -34.65 -8.66 19.76
C ASP A 318 -34.74 -10.20 19.75
N ALA A 319 -35.31 -10.73 18.66
CA ALA A 319 -34.92 -12.01 18.10
C ALA A 319 -34.51 -11.78 16.62
N GLU A 320 -33.25 -12.14 16.32
CA GLU A 320 -32.53 -12.13 15.04
C GLU A 320 -31.89 -10.80 14.57
N ALA A 321 -30.80 -10.42 15.23
CA ALA A 321 -29.86 -9.40 14.78
C ALA A 321 -29.05 -9.89 13.56
N LYS A 322 -28.85 -9.02 12.57
CA LYS A 322 -27.93 -9.27 11.45
C LYS A 322 -26.52 -9.57 11.96
N PRO A 323 -25.82 -10.56 11.39
CA PRO A 323 -24.46 -10.90 11.77
C PRO A 323 -23.51 -9.71 11.65
N ARG A 324 -22.81 -9.37 12.74
CA ARG A 324 -21.87 -8.25 12.82
C ARG A 324 -20.76 -8.40 11.79
N GLN A 325 -20.47 -7.35 11.03
CA GLN A 325 -19.42 -7.34 10.01
C GLN A 325 -18.13 -6.76 10.61
N VAL A 326 -17.10 -7.57 10.74
CA VAL A 326 -15.81 -7.16 11.30
C VAL A 326 -14.73 -7.19 10.23
N LEU A 327 -14.09 -6.05 9.97
CA LEU A 327 -12.98 -5.94 9.03
C LEU A 327 -11.65 -5.81 9.76
N ILE A 328 -10.80 -6.82 9.64
CA ILE A 328 -9.43 -6.81 10.15
C ILE A 328 -8.48 -6.43 9.00
N ILE A 329 -7.76 -5.32 9.16
CA ILE A 329 -6.81 -4.82 8.17
C ILE A 329 -5.37 -5.02 8.69
N SER A 330 -4.65 -5.94 8.05
CA SER A 330 -3.25 -6.31 8.31
C SER A 330 -2.32 -5.76 7.23
N ALA A 331 -1.07 -6.21 7.25
CA ALA A 331 -0.03 -5.95 6.24
C ALA A 331 0.87 -7.18 6.09
N ASP A 332 1.16 -7.58 4.85
CA ASP A 332 2.05 -8.72 4.52
C ASP A 332 3.55 -8.39 4.64
N ILE A 333 3.93 -7.66 5.70
CA ILE A 333 5.31 -7.37 6.08
C ILE A 333 5.69 -8.30 7.26
N GLY A 334 5.72 -9.59 6.98
CA GLY A 334 6.12 -10.60 7.95
C GLY A 334 4.99 -11.18 8.79
N GLU A 335 5.27 -12.34 9.38
CA GLU A 335 4.28 -13.06 10.21
C GLU A 335 3.93 -12.31 11.51
N GLY A 336 4.68 -11.26 11.86
CA GLY A 336 4.42 -10.44 13.06
C GLY A 336 3.12 -9.63 13.01
N HIS A 337 2.50 -9.46 11.84
CA HIS A 337 1.21 -8.75 11.67
C HIS A 337 0.08 -9.69 11.25
N ASP A 338 0.38 -10.66 10.37
CA ASP A 338 -0.62 -11.58 9.83
C ASP A 338 -1.05 -12.67 10.82
N LEU A 339 -0.14 -13.18 11.67
CA LEU A 339 -0.52 -14.09 12.76
C LEU A 339 -1.49 -13.44 13.75
N PRO A 340 -1.22 -12.21 14.27
CA PRO A 340 -2.18 -11.51 15.11
C PRO A 340 -3.53 -11.29 14.41
N ALA A 341 -3.53 -10.94 13.12
CA ALA A 341 -4.77 -10.73 12.38
C ALA A 341 -5.63 -11.99 12.31
N ARG A 342 -5.02 -13.14 12.04
CA ARG A 342 -5.70 -14.45 12.07
C ARG A 342 -6.16 -14.82 13.47
N ALA A 343 -5.33 -14.59 14.48
CA ALA A 343 -5.68 -14.88 15.86
C ALA A 343 -6.89 -14.04 16.33
N VAL A 344 -6.92 -12.74 16.04
CA VAL A 344 -8.09 -11.89 16.34
C VAL A 344 -9.32 -12.36 15.57
N ALA A 345 -9.18 -12.82 14.32
CA ALA A 345 -10.31 -13.37 13.56
C ALA A 345 -10.89 -14.63 14.21
N HIS A 346 -10.03 -15.51 14.73
CA HIS A 346 -10.45 -16.67 15.50
C HIS A 346 -11.12 -16.27 16.82
N GLU A 347 -10.61 -15.25 17.52
CA GLU A 347 -11.24 -14.73 18.74
C GLU A 347 -12.68 -14.26 18.47
N PHE A 348 -12.93 -13.58 17.35
CA PHE A 348 -14.30 -13.21 16.96
C PHE A 348 -15.17 -14.43 16.65
N SER A 349 -14.62 -15.44 15.99
CA SER A 349 -15.36 -16.68 15.70
C SER A 349 -15.74 -17.45 16.96
N ASP A 350 -14.91 -17.39 18.00
CA ASP A 350 -15.15 -18.06 19.28
C ASP A 350 -16.19 -17.30 20.15
N GLU A 351 -16.21 -15.98 20.08
CA GLU A 351 -17.01 -15.13 20.99
C GLU A 351 -18.30 -14.58 20.41
N ASP A 352 -18.37 -14.44 19.08
CA ASP A 352 -19.57 -14.09 18.33
C ASP A 352 -19.61 -14.98 17.09
N PRO A 353 -20.12 -16.23 17.20
CA PRO A 353 -20.14 -17.18 16.10
C PRO A 353 -20.91 -16.69 14.86
N ASP A 354 -21.81 -15.72 15.07
CA ASP A 354 -22.59 -15.10 14.00
C ASP A 354 -21.81 -13.95 13.33
N ALA A 355 -20.73 -13.42 13.93
CA ALA A 355 -19.95 -12.36 13.32
C ALA A 355 -19.24 -12.81 12.03
N GLN A 356 -19.38 -12.03 10.97
CA GLN A 356 -18.66 -12.22 9.72
C GLN A 356 -17.35 -11.43 9.74
N VAL A 357 -16.22 -12.15 9.79
CA VAL A 357 -14.90 -11.56 9.88
C VAL A 357 -14.16 -11.62 8.56
N SER A 358 -13.71 -10.48 8.06
CA SER A 358 -12.87 -10.36 6.86
C SER A 358 -11.46 -9.93 7.24
N VAL A 359 -10.44 -10.72 6.90
CA VAL A 359 -9.03 -10.32 7.07
C VAL A 359 -8.46 -9.91 5.71
N VAL A 360 -7.98 -8.67 5.62
CA VAL A 360 -7.46 -8.10 4.38
C VAL A 360 -6.08 -7.48 4.56
N ASN A 361 -5.27 -7.53 3.51
CA ASN A 361 -4.01 -6.79 3.47
C ASN A 361 -4.27 -5.34 3.05
N GLY A 362 -4.02 -4.40 3.95
CA GLY A 362 -4.20 -2.97 3.73
C GLY A 362 -3.13 -2.31 2.87
N LEU A 363 -1.93 -2.90 2.75
CA LEU A 363 -0.82 -2.28 2.02
C LEU A 363 -1.10 -2.09 0.53
N PRO A 364 -1.51 -3.13 -0.24
CA PRO A 364 -1.88 -2.97 -1.65
C PRO A 364 -2.95 -1.91 -1.84
N ALA A 365 -3.93 -1.87 -0.92
CA ALA A 365 -5.00 -0.87 -0.95
C ALA A 365 -4.48 0.56 -0.69
N MET A 366 -3.35 0.75 0.00
CA MET A 366 -2.73 2.06 0.18
C MET A 366 -1.93 2.53 -1.05
N GLY A 367 -1.76 1.69 -2.08
CA GLY A 367 -1.15 2.02 -3.36
C GLY A 367 0.15 1.25 -3.64
N SER A 368 0.39 0.90 -4.91
CA SER A 368 1.53 0.08 -5.35
C SER A 368 2.89 0.71 -5.03
N GLY A 369 3.05 2.02 -5.26
CA GLY A 369 4.29 2.74 -4.93
C GLY A 369 4.62 2.74 -3.43
N LEU A 370 3.60 2.91 -2.58
CA LEU A 370 3.77 2.87 -1.13
C LEU A 370 4.01 1.44 -0.63
N THR A 371 3.31 0.46 -1.22
CA THR A 371 3.53 -0.97 -0.96
C THR A 371 4.97 -1.37 -1.28
N ARG A 372 5.48 -0.94 -2.44
CA ARG A 372 6.87 -1.19 -2.86
C ARG A 372 7.88 -0.61 -1.87
N VAL A 373 7.69 0.65 -1.48
CA VAL A 373 8.56 1.33 -0.50
C VAL A 373 8.48 0.68 0.88
N LEU A 374 7.30 0.26 1.34
CA LEU A 374 7.16 -0.32 2.69
C LEU A 374 7.51 -1.81 2.74
N ARG A 375 7.36 -2.57 1.66
CA ARG A 375 7.59 -4.02 1.62
C ARG A 375 8.98 -4.36 1.05
N GLU A 376 9.25 -3.99 -0.20
CA GLU A 376 10.50 -4.35 -0.88
C GLU A 376 11.70 -3.60 -0.32
N ASN A 377 11.54 -2.31 -0.03
CA ASN A 377 12.66 -1.52 0.52
C ASN A 377 12.98 -1.94 1.96
N SER A 378 11.99 -2.37 2.76
CA SER A 378 12.24 -2.85 4.13
C SER A 378 13.08 -4.13 4.14
N ALA A 379 12.78 -5.10 3.27
CA ALA A 379 13.60 -6.31 3.11
C ALA A 379 15.03 -5.97 2.64
N PHE A 380 15.16 -5.08 1.66
CA PHE A 380 16.47 -4.60 1.18
C PHE A 380 17.26 -3.87 2.27
N MET A 381 16.61 -2.95 3.00
CA MET A 381 17.25 -2.18 4.07
C MET A 381 17.68 -3.08 5.23
N PHE A 382 16.89 -4.11 5.59
CA PHE A 382 17.27 -5.05 6.65
C PHE A 382 18.53 -5.86 6.30
N ASP A 383 18.66 -6.28 5.04
CA ASP A 383 19.79 -7.11 4.61
C ASP A 383 21.04 -6.30 4.21
N ARG A 384 20.87 -5.11 3.63
CA ARG A 384 21.98 -4.36 3.01
C ARG A 384 22.33 -3.04 3.70
N LEU A 385 21.36 -2.36 4.31
CA LEU A 385 21.54 -1.02 4.89
C LEU A 385 20.84 -0.87 6.26
N PRO A 386 21.13 -1.73 7.25
CA PRO A 386 20.40 -1.72 8.53
C PRO A 386 20.58 -0.42 9.32
N TRP A 387 21.74 0.25 9.17
CA TRP A 387 22.00 1.56 9.77
C TRP A 387 21.06 2.65 9.23
N LEU A 388 20.67 2.57 7.96
CA LEU A 388 19.82 3.56 7.30
C LEU A 388 18.37 3.40 7.78
N PHE A 389 17.91 2.15 7.92
CA PHE A 389 16.62 1.85 8.54
C PHE A 389 16.56 2.40 9.97
N ASP A 390 17.62 2.18 10.76
CA ASP A 390 17.70 2.65 12.12
C ASP A 390 17.73 4.19 12.23
N PHE A 391 18.42 4.85 11.31
CA PHE A 391 18.43 6.31 11.17
C PHE A 391 17.02 6.84 10.89
N PHE A 392 16.33 6.32 9.87
CA PHE A 392 14.97 6.76 9.54
C PHE A 392 13.97 6.45 10.66
N TYR A 393 14.05 5.27 11.27
CA TYR A 393 13.22 4.92 12.42
C TYR A 393 13.44 5.89 13.58
N THR A 394 14.69 6.18 13.92
CA THR A 394 15.03 7.16 14.96
C THR A 394 14.51 8.54 14.63
N LEU A 395 14.64 8.96 13.36
CA LEU A 395 14.13 10.23 12.87
C LEU A 395 12.60 10.33 13.01
N PHE A 396 11.85 9.29 12.65
CA PHE A 396 10.37 9.26 12.79
C PHE A 396 9.91 9.12 14.25
N MET A 397 10.70 8.48 15.11
CA MET A 397 10.30 8.21 16.49
C MET A 397 10.73 9.32 17.48
N ARG A 398 11.83 10.02 17.22
CA ARG A 398 12.33 11.07 18.12
C ARG A 398 11.94 12.48 17.68
N PHE A 399 11.84 12.73 16.39
CA PHE A 399 11.60 14.09 15.88
C PHE A 399 10.14 14.28 15.46
N ALA A 400 9.42 15.17 16.17
CA ALA A 400 7.98 15.36 15.96
C ALA A 400 7.61 15.87 14.55
N PRO A 401 8.37 16.80 13.92
CA PRO A 401 8.05 17.27 12.56
C PRO A 401 8.11 16.18 11.48
N THR A 402 9.12 15.31 11.52
CA THR A 402 9.27 14.20 10.56
C THR A 402 8.18 13.15 10.77
N ARG A 403 7.83 12.84 12.03
CA ARG A 403 6.68 11.99 12.35
C ARG A 403 5.38 12.55 11.78
N TRP A 404 5.13 13.84 11.98
CA TRP A 404 3.95 14.53 11.46
C TRP A 404 3.90 14.44 9.94
N LEU A 405 5.02 14.71 9.26
CA LEU A 405 5.13 14.63 7.80
C LEU A 405 4.88 13.21 7.30
N ALA A 406 5.50 12.20 7.92
CA ALA A 406 5.33 10.79 7.55
C ALA A 406 3.87 10.35 7.66
N ARG A 407 3.18 10.67 8.77
CA ARG A 407 1.73 10.38 8.91
C ARG A 407 0.89 11.10 7.83
N ARG A 408 1.27 12.33 7.47
CA ARG A 408 0.56 13.09 6.42
C ARG A 408 0.75 12.49 5.04
N LEU A 409 1.94 12.03 4.70
CA LEU A 409 2.22 11.33 3.45
C LEU A 409 1.48 9.99 3.41
N LEU A 410 1.56 9.18 4.47
CA LEU A 410 0.81 7.92 4.58
C LEU A 410 -0.68 8.13 4.36
N TYR A 411 -1.27 9.15 5.00
CA TYR A 411 -2.67 9.51 4.77
C TYR A 411 -2.91 9.96 3.32
N ALA A 412 -2.10 10.87 2.78
CA ALA A 412 -2.30 11.44 1.46
C ALA A 412 -2.39 10.37 0.37
N PHE A 413 -1.49 9.38 0.41
CA PHE A 413 -1.44 8.29 -0.55
C PHE A 413 -2.41 7.16 -0.22
N GLY A 414 -2.51 6.76 1.06
CA GLY A 414 -3.21 5.55 1.46
C GLY A 414 -4.74 5.68 1.61
N HIS A 415 -5.25 6.86 1.97
CA HIS A 415 -6.65 6.98 2.44
C HIS A 415 -7.70 6.63 1.38
N ARG A 416 -7.46 6.91 0.09
CA ARG A 416 -8.46 6.69 -0.96
C ARG A 416 -8.69 5.21 -1.22
N GLY A 417 -7.61 4.43 -1.31
CA GLY A 417 -7.73 3.01 -1.56
C GLY A 417 -8.14 2.23 -0.32
N LEU A 418 -7.69 2.63 0.88
CA LEU A 418 -8.26 2.08 2.12
C LEU A 418 -9.76 2.38 2.26
N LEU A 419 -10.23 3.58 1.90
CA LEU A 419 -11.66 3.89 1.93
C LEU A 419 -12.46 3.02 0.94
N ARG A 420 -11.91 2.75 -0.26
CA ARG A 420 -12.53 1.82 -1.22
C ARG A 420 -12.58 0.39 -0.65
N LEU A 421 -11.48 -0.07 -0.06
CA LEU A 421 -11.40 -1.38 0.60
C LEU A 421 -12.45 -1.50 1.71
N ILE A 422 -12.56 -0.51 2.60
CA ILE A 422 -13.53 -0.49 3.69
C ILE A 422 -14.96 -0.51 3.14
N ARG A 423 -15.28 0.30 2.13
CA ARG A 423 -16.62 0.32 1.52
C ARG A 423 -16.99 -1.02 0.88
N ALA A 424 -16.04 -1.73 0.30
CA ALA A 424 -16.28 -3.04 -0.30
C ALA A 424 -16.68 -4.12 0.72
N HIS A 425 -16.36 -3.93 2.01
CA HIS A 425 -16.67 -4.89 3.07
C HIS A 425 -17.79 -4.41 4.00
N SER A 426 -18.23 -3.15 3.89
CA SER A 426 -19.27 -2.53 4.72
C SER A 426 -19.24 -2.93 6.21
N PRO A 427 -18.11 -2.75 6.92
CA PRO A 427 -17.96 -3.28 8.27
C PRO A 427 -18.61 -2.40 9.35
N ASP A 428 -19.08 -3.05 10.41
CA ASP A 428 -19.53 -2.44 11.66
C ASP A 428 -18.36 -2.07 12.57
N HIS A 429 -17.28 -2.87 12.54
CA HIS A 429 -16.05 -2.62 13.30
C HIS A 429 -14.80 -2.83 12.42
N ILE A 430 -13.80 -1.96 12.59
CA ILE A 430 -12.51 -2.09 11.90
C ILE A 430 -11.41 -2.33 12.93
N VAL A 431 -10.64 -3.41 12.77
CA VAL A 431 -9.47 -3.72 13.60
C VAL A 431 -8.20 -3.64 12.77
N SER A 432 -7.24 -2.85 13.22
CA SER A 432 -5.92 -2.75 12.58
C SER A 432 -4.87 -3.51 13.37
N THR A 433 -4.14 -4.40 12.70
CA THR A 433 -2.96 -5.09 13.26
C THR A 433 -1.64 -4.54 12.69
N TYR A 434 -1.68 -3.39 11.99
CA TYR A 434 -0.51 -2.79 11.37
C TYR A 434 -0.41 -1.26 11.63
N PRO A 435 0.75 -0.73 12.07
CA PRO A 435 0.90 0.67 12.48
C PRO A 435 0.65 1.67 11.34
N GLY A 436 1.06 1.37 10.11
CA GLY A 436 0.83 2.27 8.97
C GLY A 436 -0.66 2.46 8.67
N VAL A 437 -1.43 1.38 8.73
CA VAL A 437 -2.89 1.39 8.54
C VAL A 437 -3.56 2.13 9.69
N THR A 438 -3.16 1.87 10.94
CA THR A 438 -3.70 2.55 12.12
C THR A 438 -3.55 4.08 12.01
N ALA A 439 -2.39 4.56 11.55
CA ALA A 439 -2.16 5.98 11.34
C ALA A 439 -3.10 6.59 10.30
N VAL A 440 -3.39 5.88 9.20
CA VAL A 440 -4.29 6.37 8.15
C VAL A 440 -5.75 6.34 8.60
N LEU A 441 -6.21 5.24 9.23
CA LEU A 441 -7.55 5.11 9.80
C LEU A 441 -7.81 6.22 10.83
N GLY A 442 -6.86 6.43 11.73
CA GLY A 442 -6.94 7.46 12.75
C GLY A 442 -7.06 8.88 12.17
N GLU A 443 -6.35 9.18 11.08
CA GLU A 443 -6.46 10.49 10.40
C GLU A 443 -7.77 10.61 9.59
N MET A 444 -8.27 9.53 8.99
CA MET A 444 -9.58 9.48 8.33
C MET A 444 -10.72 9.77 9.31
N ARG A 445 -10.68 9.13 10.49
CA ARG A 445 -11.59 9.38 11.61
C ARG A 445 -11.49 10.83 12.09
N ARG A 446 -10.28 11.34 12.33
CA ARG A 446 -10.04 12.74 12.72
C ARG A 446 -10.63 13.76 11.75
N ARG A 447 -10.66 13.43 10.46
CA ARG A 447 -11.16 14.30 9.39
C ARG A 447 -12.65 14.11 9.10
N GLY A 448 -13.33 13.23 9.81
CA GLY A 448 -14.74 12.90 9.59
C GLY A 448 -15.01 12.19 8.25
N ARG A 449 -14.01 11.48 7.70
CA ARG A 449 -14.14 10.71 6.46
C ARG A 449 -14.52 9.25 6.70
N LEU A 450 -14.44 8.81 7.95
CA LEU A 450 -14.78 7.47 8.40
C LEU A 450 -15.56 7.62 9.70
N SER A 451 -16.75 7.01 9.77
CA SER A 451 -17.63 6.99 10.93
C SER A 451 -17.63 5.64 11.66
N ILE A 452 -17.08 4.59 11.03
CA ILE A 452 -17.05 3.23 11.57
C ILE A 452 -16.06 3.16 12.74
N PRO A 453 -16.42 2.59 13.90
CA PRO A 453 -15.50 2.34 15.02
C PRO A 453 -14.21 1.67 14.57
N CYS A 454 -13.08 2.21 15.03
CA CYS A 454 -11.75 1.74 14.65
C CYS A 454 -10.96 1.37 15.90
N TYR A 455 -10.33 0.20 15.85
CA TYR A 455 -9.52 -0.36 16.92
C TYR A 455 -8.12 -0.69 16.41
N SER A 456 -7.13 -0.70 17.30
CA SER A 456 -5.81 -1.25 16.98
C SER A 456 -5.42 -2.35 17.96
N SER A 457 -4.93 -3.48 17.44
CA SER A 457 -4.35 -4.57 18.23
C SER A 457 -2.83 -4.46 18.13
N ILE A 458 -2.20 -4.01 19.21
CA ILE A 458 -0.79 -3.63 19.29
C ILE A 458 0.01 -4.78 19.92
N THR A 459 0.92 -5.35 19.14
CA THR A 459 1.81 -6.45 19.57
C THR A 459 3.19 -5.98 20.00
N ASP A 460 3.58 -4.76 19.62
CA ASP A 460 4.86 -4.16 19.98
C ASP A 460 4.80 -3.59 21.40
N LEU A 461 5.90 -3.73 22.15
CA LEU A 461 5.97 -3.23 23.53
C LEU A 461 6.27 -1.73 23.62
N ALA A 462 6.95 -1.17 22.61
CA ALA A 462 7.42 0.20 22.63
C ALA A 462 7.51 0.79 21.22
N GLY A 463 7.53 2.11 21.14
CA GLY A 463 7.63 2.81 19.87
C GLY A 463 6.28 2.92 19.17
N LEU A 464 5.26 3.31 19.92
CA LEU A 464 3.86 3.13 19.53
C LEU A 464 3.28 4.33 18.77
N HIS A 465 4.12 5.23 18.30
CA HIS A 465 3.71 6.44 17.59
C HIS A 465 3.03 6.21 16.23
N PHE A 466 3.08 5.02 15.64
CA PHE A 466 2.22 4.71 14.48
C PHE A 466 1.13 3.71 14.83
N TRP A 467 1.30 2.96 15.93
CA TRP A 467 0.31 2.05 16.50
C TRP A 467 -0.83 2.74 17.24
N ALA A 468 -0.60 3.96 17.75
CA ALA A 468 -1.59 4.72 18.50
C ALA A 468 -1.93 6.06 17.85
N HIS A 469 -3.22 6.39 17.86
CA HIS A 469 -3.72 7.62 17.27
C HIS A 469 -4.99 8.13 17.97
N PRO A 470 -5.13 9.45 18.25
CA PRO A 470 -6.33 10.02 18.89
C PRO A 470 -7.66 9.87 18.13
N GLY A 471 -7.63 9.32 16.91
CA GLY A 471 -8.82 9.08 16.08
C GLY A 471 -9.31 7.63 16.13
N ILE A 472 -8.56 6.76 16.80
CA ILE A 472 -8.88 5.35 17.04
C ILE A 472 -9.59 5.26 18.40
N ASP A 473 -10.66 4.48 18.47
CA ASP A 473 -11.57 4.44 19.62
C ASP A 473 -10.93 3.73 20.83
N LEU A 474 -10.29 2.60 20.58
CA LEU A 474 -9.54 1.82 21.57
C LEU A 474 -8.30 1.16 20.97
N HIS A 475 -7.29 1.02 21.82
CA HIS A 475 -6.02 0.40 21.51
C HIS A 475 -5.84 -0.77 22.48
N PHE A 476 -5.62 -1.96 21.94
CA PHE A 476 -5.44 -3.18 22.69
C PHE A 476 -3.95 -3.48 22.77
N VAL A 477 -3.39 -3.44 23.97
CA VAL A 477 -1.98 -3.80 24.20
C VAL A 477 -1.90 -5.17 24.83
N THR A 478 -0.83 -5.89 24.53
CA THR A 478 -0.57 -7.23 25.07
C THR A 478 0.09 -7.22 26.44
N HIS A 479 0.62 -6.07 26.87
CA HIS A 479 1.35 -5.89 28.12
C HIS A 479 1.04 -4.52 28.74
N PRO A 480 0.85 -4.40 30.07
CA PRO A 480 0.40 -3.15 30.70
C PRO A 480 1.40 -1.99 30.57
N GLU A 481 2.66 -2.29 30.38
CA GLU A 481 3.77 -1.35 30.27
C GLU A 481 3.68 -0.48 29.01
N SER A 482 2.99 -0.97 27.99
CA SER A 482 2.71 -0.22 26.77
C SER A 482 1.58 0.79 26.97
N MET A 483 0.78 0.68 28.03
CA MET A 483 -0.41 1.51 28.24
C MET A 483 -0.07 2.99 28.37
N GLU A 484 0.92 3.34 29.20
CA GLU A 484 1.32 4.74 29.42
C GLU A 484 1.74 5.43 28.11
N GLU A 485 2.52 4.73 27.27
CA GLU A 485 2.94 5.28 25.98
C GLU A 485 1.74 5.51 25.05
N VAL A 486 0.80 4.56 24.99
CA VAL A 486 -0.42 4.68 24.18
C VAL A 486 -1.29 5.84 24.66
N GLU A 487 -1.53 5.98 25.97
CA GLU A 487 -2.34 7.06 26.52
C GLU A 487 -1.72 8.44 26.28
N ARG A 488 -0.39 8.55 26.37
CA ARG A 488 0.33 9.79 26.01
C ARG A 488 0.12 10.18 24.54
N ILE A 489 -0.10 9.20 23.65
CA ILE A 489 -0.26 9.43 22.22
C ILE A 489 -1.72 9.67 21.82
N ALA A 490 -2.64 8.84 22.32
CA ALA A 490 -4.03 8.78 21.89
C ALA A 490 -5.03 9.41 22.89
N GLY A 491 -4.59 9.67 24.12
CA GLY A 491 -5.38 10.29 25.19
C GLY A 491 -5.70 9.30 26.31
N SER A 492 -6.00 9.82 27.50
CA SER A 492 -6.37 8.99 28.66
C SER A 492 -7.62 8.16 28.38
N GLY A 493 -7.60 6.89 28.81
CA GLY A 493 -8.71 5.95 28.65
C GLY A 493 -8.83 5.33 27.24
N SER A 494 -7.87 5.59 26.34
CA SER A 494 -7.85 5.06 24.97
C SER A 494 -7.27 3.65 24.85
N VAL A 495 -6.82 3.04 25.95
CA VAL A 495 -6.11 1.76 25.95
C VAL A 495 -6.80 0.72 26.83
N ARG A 496 -6.72 -0.56 26.45
CA ARG A 496 -7.10 -1.71 27.26
C ARG A 496 -6.03 -2.79 27.16
N TRP A 497 -5.79 -3.50 28.26
CA TRP A 497 -4.91 -4.65 28.27
C TRP A 497 -5.72 -5.89 27.83
N ALA A 498 -5.39 -6.39 26.65
CA ALA A 498 -6.03 -7.56 26.06
C ALA A 498 -5.15 -8.80 26.21
N LYS A 499 -5.78 -9.97 26.10
CA LYS A 499 -5.09 -11.23 25.83
C LYS A 499 -4.20 -11.07 24.58
N PRO A 500 -2.95 -11.56 24.59
CA PRO A 500 -2.14 -11.57 23.39
C PRO A 500 -2.83 -12.33 22.25
N PRO A 501 -2.90 -11.77 21.02
CA PRO A 501 -3.56 -12.42 19.88
C PRO A 501 -2.67 -13.54 19.34
N THR A 502 -2.73 -14.71 19.98
CA THR A 502 -1.98 -15.92 19.63
C THR A 502 -2.92 -17.10 19.43
N SER A 503 -2.40 -18.21 18.89
CA SER A 503 -3.18 -19.45 18.77
C SER A 503 -3.62 -19.98 20.14
N ALA A 504 -4.87 -20.47 20.23
CA ALA A 504 -5.40 -21.13 21.43
C ALA A 504 -4.50 -22.24 21.97
N SER A 505 -3.70 -22.87 21.10
CA SER A 505 -2.70 -23.88 21.49
C SER A 505 -1.72 -23.37 22.55
N PHE A 506 -1.29 -22.10 22.48
CA PHE A 506 -0.37 -21.50 23.46
C PHE A 506 -1.03 -21.31 24.83
N LEU A 507 -2.35 -21.12 24.86
CA LEU A 507 -3.12 -20.89 26.08
C LEU A 507 -3.49 -22.19 26.80
N ALA A 508 -3.52 -23.33 26.09
CA ALA A 508 -3.76 -24.64 26.67
C ALA A 508 -2.54 -25.16 27.43
N ALA A 509 -2.72 -25.82 28.58
CA ALA A 509 -1.60 -26.41 29.32
C ALA A 509 -0.83 -27.43 28.46
N ARG A 510 0.51 -27.34 28.46
CA ARG A 510 1.37 -28.24 27.68
C ARG A 510 2.58 -28.66 28.49
N SER A 511 2.69 -29.96 28.80
CA SER A 511 3.82 -30.49 29.56
C SER A 511 5.09 -30.56 28.69
N ARG A 512 6.25 -30.33 29.32
CA ARG A 512 7.57 -30.48 28.67
C ARG A 512 7.80 -31.89 28.13
N ALA A 513 7.40 -32.90 28.89
CA ALA A 513 7.58 -34.29 28.50
C ALA A 513 6.76 -34.63 27.23
N ASP A 514 5.52 -34.16 27.15
CA ASP A 514 4.68 -34.37 25.97
C ASP A 514 5.21 -33.61 24.75
N ALA A 515 5.61 -32.36 24.94
CA ALA A 515 6.17 -31.54 23.87
C ALA A 515 7.47 -32.15 23.32
N ARG A 516 8.36 -32.64 24.19
CA ARG A 516 9.60 -33.33 23.79
C ARG A 516 9.31 -34.63 23.04
N ARG A 517 8.41 -35.49 23.54
CA ARG A 517 7.97 -36.69 22.83
C ARG A 517 7.42 -36.36 21.44
N ALA A 518 6.55 -35.36 21.36
CA ALA A 518 5.89 -34.99 20.12
C ALA A 518 6.83 -34.35 19.08
N LEU A 519 8.00 -33.85 19.50
CA LEU A 519 9.07 -33.33 18.64
C LEU A 519 10.24 -34.33 18.47
N ALA A 520 10.08 -35.57 18.97
CA ALA A 520 11.12 -36.59 19.00
C ALA A 520 12.44 -36.10 19.63
N LEU A 521 12.36 -35.28 20.68
CA LEU A 521 13.49 -34.73 21.42
C LEU A 521 13.85 -35.62 22.63
N PRO A 522 15.11 -35.57 23.11
CA PRO A 522 15.52 -36.27 24.30
C PRO A 522 14.63 -35.92 25.50
N ALA A 523 14.25 -36.93 26.30
CA ALA A 523 13.46 -36.72 27.51
C ALA A 523 14.22 -35.89 28.54
N GLU A 524 15.51 -36.18 28.70
CA GLU A 524 16.46 -35.51 29.60
C GLU A 524 17.46 -34.64 28.83
N GLY A 525 18.13 -33.73 29.53
CA GLY A 525 19.11 -32.80 28.94
C GLY A 525 18.52 -31.46 28.50
N LYS A 526 19.41 -30.55 28.09
CA LYS A 526 19.06 -29.17 27.74
C LYS A 526 18.56 -29.10 26.30
N VAL A 527 17.50 -28.34 26.05
CA VAL A 527 16.99 -28.04 24.71
C VAL A 527 16.96 -26.53 24.52
N ILE A 528 17.69 -26.02 23.54
CA ILE A 528 17.75 -24.58 23.25
C ILE A 528 17.13 -24.34 21.88
N ALA A 529 16.11 -23.49 21.80
CA ALA A 529 15.55 -23.05 20.53
C ALA A 529 16.20 -21.74 20.07
N VAL A 530 16.43 -21.60 18.77
CA VAL A 530 16.93 -20.39 18.12
C VAL A 530 15.95 -20.02 17.02
N SER A 531 15.30 -18.85 17.10
CA SER A 531 14.22 -18.46 16.17
C SER A 531 14.36 -17.04 15.63
N GLY A 532 14.23 -16.92 14.31
CA GLY A 532 14.17 -15.64 13.59
C GLY A 532 12.77 -15.18 13.24
N GLY A 533 11.75 -15.77 13.87
CA GLY A 533 10.36 -15.64 13.45
C GLY A 533 10.09 -16.28 12.09
N GLY A 534 8.91 -16.03 11.52
CA GLY A 534 8.48 -16.67 10.27
C GLY A 534 9.35 -16.39 9.05
N TRP A 535 10.11 -15.29 9.05
CA TRP A 535 11.03 -14.90 7.97
C TRP A 535 12.49 -15.27 8.22
N GLY A 536 12.84 -15.80 9.40
CA GLY A 536 14.23 -16.14 9.73
C GLY A 536 15.17 -14.93 9.65
N VAL A 537 14.79 -13.81 10.29
CA VAL A 537 15.55 -12.55 10.22
C VAL A 537 16.61 -12.50 11.32
N GLY A 538 17.74 -11.81 11.10
CA GLY A 538 18.79 -11.63 12.09
C GLY A 538 19.89 -12.70 12.08
N ASP A 539 20.84 -12.60 13.02
CA ASP A 539 22.00 -13.49 13.10
C ASP A 539 21.70 -14.83 13.79
N LEU A 540 20.91 -15.67 13.11
CA LEU A 540 20.58 -17.01 13.57
C LEU A 540 21.77 -17.96 13.54
N LEU A 541 22.71 -17.75 12.62
CA LEU A 541 23.91 -18.58 12.55
C LEU A 541 24.80 -18.34 13.77
N GLY A 542 25.03 -17.08 14.14
CA GLY A 542 25.75 -16.71 15.36
C GLY A 542 25.03 -17.22 16.61
N ALA A 543 23.72 -16.99 16.71
CA ALA A 543 22.92 -17.52 17.83
C ALA A 543 23.01 -19.05 17.96
N THR A 544 22.96 -19.78 16.84
CA THR A 544 23.05 -21.25 16.82
C THR A 544 24.44 -21.73 17.25
N ARG A 545 25.51 -21.05 16.81
CA ARG A 545 26.87 -21.35 17.28
C ARG A 545 27.01 -21.17 18.78
N ALA A 546 26.58 -20.03 19.31
CA ALA A 546 26.64 -19.75 20.73
C ALA A 546 25.80 -20.74 21.56
N ALA A 547 24.64 -21.19 21.03
CA ALA A 547 23.84 -22.23 21.68
C ALA A 547 24.55 -23.59 21.71
N LEU A 548 25.31 -23.95 20.67
CA LEU A 548 26.08 -25.20 20.60
C LEU A 548 27.31 -25.21 21.53
N GLU A 549 27.78 -24.04 21.98
CA GLU A 549 28.83 -23.92 23.01
C GLU A 549 28.35 -24.40 24.39
N ILE A 550 27.04 -24.53 24.61
CA ILE A 550 26.49 -25.13 25.84
C ILE A 550 26.64 -26.64 25.77
N GLU A 551 27.37 -27.21 26.73
CA GLU A 551 27.53 -28.65 26.88
C GLU A 551 26.17 -29.33 27.14
N ASP A 552 25.98 -30.52 26.57
CA ASP A 552 24.78 -31.35 26.69
C ASP A 552 23.46 -30.70 26.26
N ALA A 553 23.53 -29.69 25.38
CA ALA A 553 22.34 -29.08 24.79
C ALA A 553 22.05 -29.59 23.37
N THR A 554 20.79 -29.97 23.12
CA THR A 554 20.21 -30.12 21.79
C THR A 554 19.74 -28.74 21.30
N VAL A 555 20.17 -28.32 20.12
CA VAL A 555 19.85 -26.99 19.57
C VAL A 555 18.85 -27.13 18.43
N LEU A 556 17.71 -26.44 18.54
CA LEU A 556 16.70 -26.34 17.50
C LEU A 556 16.88 -25.00 16.78
N CYS A 557 17.30 -25.01 15.51
CA CYS A 557 17.44 -23.79 14.72
C CYS A 557 16.26 -23.64 13.77
N LEU A 558 15.35 -22.72 14.09
CA LEU A 558 14.13 -22.44 13.35
C LEU A 558 14.41 -21.32 12.33
N CYS A 559 14.64 -21.72 11.07
CA CYS A 559 14.97 -20.81 9.97
C CYS A 559 13.73 -20.15 9.33
N GLY A 560 12.52 -20.45 9.80
CA GLY A 560 11.28 -19.95 9.20
C GLY A 560 11.16 -20.33 7.72
N ARG A 561 10.58 -19.44 6.91
CA ARG A 561 10.46 -19.58 5.44
C ARG A 561 11.73 -19.15 4.68
N ASN A 562 12.89 -19.05 5.35
CA ASN A 562 14.14 -18.57 4.75
C ASN A 562 15.04 -19.73 4.34
N ASP A 563 14.79 -20.28 3.15
CA ASP A 563 15.57 -21.41 2.63
C ASP A 563 17.06 -21.08 2.46
N LYS A 564 17.40 -19.84 2.08
CA LYS A 564 18.79 -19.39 1.96
C LYS A 564 19.51 -19.40 3.29
N LEU A 565 18.85 -18.97 4.37
CA LEU A 565 19.40 -19.08 5.72
C LEU A 565 19.56 -20.54 6.12
N ARG A 566 18.52 -21.38 5.90
CA ARG A 566 18.56 -22.81 6.23
C ARG A 566 19.73 -23.51 5.54
N SER A 567 19.94 -23.29 4.25
CA SER A 567 21.08 -23.82 3.51
C SER A 567 22.41 -23.32 4.05
N ARG A 568 22.53 -22.04 4.41
CA ARG A 568 23.75 -21.47 5.01
C ARG A 568 24.09 -22.09 6.37
N VAL A 569 23.09 -22.30 7.23
CA VAL A 569 23.29 -22.96 8.53
C VAL A 569 23.65 -24.42 8.32
N SER A 570 22.96 -25.13 7.43
CA SER A 570 23.27 -26.52 7.08
C SER A 570 24.69 -26.70 6.54
N GLN A 571 25.15 -25.80 5.67
CA GLN A 571 26.50 -25.88 5.11
C GLN A 571 27.59 -25.65 6.17
N ARG A 572 27.34 -24.80 7.16
CA ARG A 572 28.35 -24.39 8.15
C ARG A 572 28.32 -25.21 9.44
N LEU A 573 27.17 -25.74 9.83
CA LEU A 573 26.95 -26.43 11.11
C LEU A 573 26.22 -27.77 10.95
N GLY A 574 25.87 -28.20 9.74
CA GLY A 574 25.06 -29.40 9.52
C GLY A 574 25.74 -30.72 9.90
N SER A 575 27.05 -30.72 10.15
CA SER A 575 27.77 -31.86 10.70
C SER A 575 27.58 -32.03 12.22
N GLU A 576 27.02 -31.04 12.92
CA GLU A 576 26.85 -31.13 14.37
C GLU A 576 25.65 -32.01 14.76
N PRO A 577 25.86 -33.15 15.44
CA PRO A 577 24.79 -34.11 15.73
C PRO A 577 23.76 -33.58 16.73
N ARG A 578 24.13 -32.55 17.51
CA ARG A 578 23.25 -31.88 18.47
C ARG A 578 22.34 -30.82 17.83
N LEU A 579 22.56 -30.48 16.56
CA LEU A 579 21.78 -29.46 15.85
C LEU A 579 20.62 -30.10 15.07
N ARG A 580 19.41 -29.58 15.28
CA ARG A 580 18.24 -29.90 14.47
C ARG A 580 17.77 -28.65 13.73
N LEU A 581 17.82 -28.70 12.40
CA LEU A 581 17.33 -27.62 11.56
C LEU A 581 15.83 -27.78 11.32
N MET A 582 15.08 -26.71 11.53
CA MET A 582 13.65 -26.64 11.27
C MET A 582 13.35 -25.50 10.30
N GLY A 583 12.44 -25.75 9.36
CA GLY A 583 11.87 -24.69 8.53
C GLY A 583 10.79 -23.91 9.29
N PHE A 584 9.81 -23.40 8.55
CA PHE A 584 8.59 -22.86 9.15
C PHE A 584 7.81 -23.98 9.88
N THR A 585 7.25 -23.67 11.05
CA THR A 585 6.48 -24.61 11.87
C THR A 585 5.26 -23.93 12.46
N ASP A 586 4.14 -24.64 12.48
CA ASP A 586 2.91 -24.32 13.20
C ASP A 586 2.91 -24.85 14.64
N ARG A 587 3.88 -25.70 14.99
CA ARG A 587 4.04 -26.32 16.31
C ARG A 587 4.93 -25.52 17.26
N MET A 588 4.97 -24.20 17.10
CA MET A 588 5.82 -23.33 17.93
C MET A 588 5.49 -23.45 19.42
N GLY A 589 4.21 -23.68 19.78
CA GLY A 589 3.81 -23.97 21.15
C GLY A 589 4.46 -25.21 21.77
N ASP A 590 4.72 -26.26 20.98
CA ASP A 590 5.48 -27.43 21.41
C ASP A 590 6.97 -27.11 21.54
N VAL A 591 7.52 -26.34 20.60
CA VAL A 591 8.95 -25.95 20.62
C VAL A 591 9.25 -25.18 21.91
N LEU A 592 8.47 -24.15 22.21
CA LEU A 592 8.66 -23.35 23.42
C LEU A 592 8.43 -24.17 24.71
N ALA A 593 7.45 -25.07 24.74
CA ALA A 593 7.22 -25.93 25.90
C ALA A 593 8.32 -27.00 26.10
N ALA A 594 8.96 -27.46 25.01
CA ALA A 594 10.03 -28.44 25.06
C ALA A 594 11.41 -27.82 25.40
N SER A 595 11.60 -26.55 25.05
CA SER A 595 12.84 -25.79 25.21
C SER A 595 13.04 -25.25 26.63
N ASP A 596 14.29 -25.34 27.09
CA ASP A 596 14.77 -24.79 28.35
C ASP A 596 15.22 -23.32 28.22
N ALA A 597 15.51 -22.87 27.00
CA ALA A 597 15.71 -21.47 26.68
C ALA A 597 15.42 -21.21 25.19
N LEU A 598 14.98 -19.99 24.89
CA LEU A 598 14.80 -19.47 23.53
C LEU A 598 15.78 -18.32 23.27
N ILE A 599 16.57 -18.43 22.20
CA ILE A 599 17.26 -17.29 21.60
C ILE A 599 16.40 -16.79 20.43
N HIS A 600 16.03 -15.51 20.44
CA HIS A 600 15.21 -14.95 19.37
C HIS A 600 15.74 -13.62 18.86
N SER A 601 15.48 -13.34 17.59
CA SER A 601 15.77 -12.05 16.95
C SER A 601 14.50 -11.27 16.56
N SER A 602 13.31 -11.86 16.76
CA SER A 602 12.02 -11.25 16.43
C SER A 602 11.31 -10.75 17.69
N ALA A 603 11.01 -9.46 17.79
CA ALA A 603 10.29 -8.90 18.95
C ALA A 603 8.80 -9.33 19.01
N GLY A 604 8.10 -8.94 20.09
CA GLY A 604 6.64 -8.97 20.18
C GLY A 604 6.08 -10.29 20.70
N LEU A 605 5.25 -10.95 19.88
CA LEU A 605 4.44 -12.11 20.27
C LEU A 605 5.26 -13.34 20.70
N THR A 606 6.37 -13.65 20.01
CA THR A 606 7.19 -14.83 20.34
C THR A 606 7.70 -14.81 21.79
N VAL A 607 8.01 -13.62 22.32
CA VAL A 607 8.47 -13.48 23.71
C VAL A 607 7.33 -13.74 24.68
N LEU A 608 6.14 -13.21 24.40
CA LEU A 608 4.95 -13.42 25.22
C LEU A 608 4.50 -14.90 25.17
N GLU A 609 4.55 -15.52 24.00
CA GLU A 609 4.30 -16.96 23.82
C GLU A 609 5.28 -17.80 24.65
N ALA A 610 6.56 -17.40 24.71
CA ALA A 610 7.56 -18.07 25.52
C ALA A 610 7.28 -17.90 27.03
N ILE A 611 6.89 -16.70 27.47
CA ILE A 611 6.46 -16.43 28.86
C ILE A 611 5.25 -17.32 29.24
N ILE A 612 4.23 -17.40 28.37
CA ILE A 612 3.05 -18.27 28.58
C ILE A 612 3.47 -19.75 28.73
N ARG A 613 4.57 -20.16 28.09
CA ARG A 613 5.11 -21.52 28.17
C ARG A 613 6.13 -21.74 29.29
N GLY A 614 6.49 -20.70 30.04
CA GLY A 614 7.57 -20.77 31.03
C GLY A 614 8.94 -21.02 30.39
N CYS A 615 9.14 -20.57 29.14
CA CYS A 615 10.38 -20.67 28.39
C CYS A 615 11.17 -19.35 28.52
N PRO A 616 12.34 -19.33 29.19
CA PRO A 616 13.21 -18.17 29.29
C PRO A 616 13.68 -17.66 27.94
N VAL A 617 13.78 -16.34 27.80
CA VAL A 617 14.09 -15.70 26.52
C VAL A 617 15.37 -14.88 26.57
N VAL A 618 16.20 -15.05 25.54
CA VAL A 618 17.39 -14.24 25.24
C VAL A 618 17.19 -13.59 23.87
N SER A 619 17.11 -12.27 23.84
CA SER A 619 17.06 -11.50 22.60
C SER A 619 18.46 -11.29 22.02
N TYR A 620 18.65 -11.65 20.75
CA TYR A 620 19.92 -11.47 20.02
C TYR A 620 19.70 -11.42 18.50
N GLY A 621 20.62 -10.79 17.77
CA GLY A 621 20.77 -10.99 16.33
C GLY A 621 19.98 -10.02 15.44
N PHE A 622 19.10 -9.18 15.99
CA PHE A 622 18.46 -8.09 15.25
C PHE A 622 18.26 -6.87 16.17
N GLY A 623 19.12 -5.86 16.02
CA GLY A 623 19.25 -4.75 16.98
C GLY A 623 18.90 -3.37 16.40
N TYR A 624 18.04 -3.31 15.38
CA TYR A 624 17.76 -2.09 14.62
C TYR A 624 16.27 -1.68 14.71
N GLY A 625 16.00 -0.38 14.62
CA GLY A 625 14.66 0.20 14.55
C GLY A 625 13.71 -0.25 15.68
N HIS A 626 12.54 -0.76 15.31
CA HIS A 626 11.48 -1.16 16.25
C HIS A 626 11.89 -2.31 17.18
N VAL A 627 12.72 -3.25 16.71
CA VAL A 627 13.23 -4.35 17.56
C VAL A 627 14.19 -3.83 18.61
N ARG A 628 15.01 -2.80 18.31
CA ARG A 628 15.86 -2.16 19.34
C ARG A 628 15.03 -1.50 20.44
N ALA A 629 13.97 -0.80 20.06
CA ALA A 629 13.05 -0.18 21.02
C ALA A 629 12.35 -1.25 21.88
N SER A 630 11.91 -2.34 21.24
CA SER A 630 11.28 -3.48 21.92
C SER A 630 12.25 -4.19 22.86
N ASN A 631 13.50 -4.43 22.46
CA ASN A 631 14.51 -5.05 23.31
C ASN A 631 14.84 -4.19 24.54
N THR A 632 14.92 -2.88 24.35
CA THR A 632 15.11 -1.95 25.48
C THR A 632 13.94 -2.01 26.46
N ALA A 633 12.71 -2.15 25.97
CA ALA A 633 11.54 -2.34 26.80
C ALA A 633 11.56 -3.70 27.52
N LEU A 634 11.84 -4.79 26.80
CA LEU A 634 11.96 -6.14 27.36
C LEU A 634 12.98 -6.21 28.50
N GLU A 635 14.15 -5.60 28.32
CA GLU A 635 15.20 -5.53 29.34
C GLU A 635 14.76 -4.68 30.54
N ARG A 636 14.19 -3.49 30.29
CA ARG A 636 13.68 -2.58 31.34
C ARG A 636 12.63 -3.25 32.22
N PHE A 637 11.79 -4.09 31.64
CA PHE A 637 10.68 -4.76 32.33
C PHE A 637 11.03 -6.18 32.79
N GLY A 638 12.27 -6.64 32.58
CA GLY A 638 12.73 -7.97 33.01
C GLY A 638 12.05 -9.13 32.27
N LEU A 639 11.47 -8.90 31.09
CA LEU A 639 10.73 -9.89 30.31
C LEU A 639 11.64 -10.79 29.46
N ALA A 640 12.82 -10.29 29.08
CA ALA A 640 13.85 -11.07 28.39
C ALA A 640 15.23 -10.52 28.71
N GLN A 641 16.25 -11.39 28.66
CA GLN A 641 17.64 -10.94 28.63
C GLN A 641 17.98 -10.44 27.23
N VAL A 642 18.82 -9.41 27.12
CA VAL A 642 19.20 -8.84 25.82
C VAL A 642 20.71 -8.92 25.64
N ALA A 643 21.14 -9.76 24.70
CA ALA A 643 22.52 -9.80 24.24
C ALA A 643 22.67 -8.88 23.03
N ARG A 644 23.49 -7.84 23.16
CA ARG A 644 23.77 -6.87 22.10
C ARG A 644 24.96 -7.30 21.24
N ARG A 645 25.87 -8.10 21.83
CA ARG A 645 27.09 -8.60 21.19
C ARG A 645 27.18 -10.12 21.29
N TYR A 646 27.91 -10.75 20.36
CA TYR A 646 28.04 -12.22 20.32
C TYR A 646 28.54 -12.82 21.64
N HIS A 647 29.54 -12.23 22.27
CA HIS A 647 30.11 -12.74 23.53
C HIS A 647 29.15 -12.63 24.73
N GLU A 648 28.07 -11.85 24.62
CA GLU A 648 27.07 -11.70 25.67
C GLU A 648 26.01 -12.81 25.61
N ILE A 649 25.90 -13.54 24.49
CA ILE A 649 24.89 -14.59 24.30
C ILE A 649 25.07 -15.69 25.33
N ARG A 650 26.27 -16.25 25.43
CA ARG A 650 26.54 -17.41 26.31
C ARG A 650 26.24 -17.09 27.79
N PRO A 651 26.79 -16.01 28.39
CA PRO A 651 26.43 -15.66 29.77
C PRO A 651 24.93 -15.40 29.97
N ALA A 652 24.24 -14.81 28.97
CA ALA A 652 22.79 -14.62 29.04
C ALA A 652 22.03 -15.94 28.99
N LEU A 653 22.48 -16.87 28.15
CA LEU A 653 21.90 -18.19 27.99
C LEU A 653 22.11 -19.07 29.22
N GLU A 654 23.30 -19.05 29.83
CA GLU A 654 23.58 -19.74 31.09
C GLU A 654 22.62 -19.27 32.20
N ARG A 655 22.48 -17.94 32.39
CA ARG A 655 21.49 -17.37 33.33
C ARG A 655 20.03 -17.72 32.98
N ALA A 656 19.72 -17.85 31.69
CA ALA A 656 18.39 -18.23 31.24
C ALA A 656 18.11 -19.70 31.58
N LEU A 657 19.08 -20.59 31.41
CA LEU A 657 18.99 -22.01 31.71
C LEU A 657 18.91 -22.30 33.22
N GLU A 658 19.45 -21.42 34.07
CA GLU A 658 19.32 -21.49 35.53
C GLU A 658 17.91 -21.16 36.04
N ARG A 659 17.11 -20.44 35.24
CA ARG A 659 15.80 -19.93 35.63
C ARG A 659 14.75 -20.62 34.80
N ARG A 660 13.88 -21.42 35.41
CA ARG A 660 12.68 -21.90 34.72
C ARG A 660 11.44 -21.30 35.37
N PRO A 661 10.93 -20.17 34.84
CA PRO A 661 9.73 -19.59 35.37
C PRO A 661 8.55 -20.54 35.15
N GLU A 662 7.64 -20.59 36.11
CA GLU A 662 6.38 -21.30 35.94
C GLU A 662 5.60 -20.68 34.76
N PRO A 663 4.92 -21.49 33.93
CA PRO A 663 4.07 -20.99 32.85
C PRO A 663 3.04 -19.98 33.36
N ASP A 664 3.05 -18.76 32.82
CA ASP A 664 2.12 -17.72 33.23
C ASP A 664 0.82 -17.76 32.40
N SER A 665 -0.20 -18.43 32.95
CA SER A 665 -1.55 -18.48 32.36
C SER A 665 -2.39 -17.22 32.66
N SER A 666 -1.87 -16.24 33.40
CA SER A 666 -2.61 -14.99 33.69
C SER A 666 -2.96 -14.23 32.42
N PHE A 667 -2.12 -14.30 31.39
CA PHE A 667 -2.39 -13.75 30.06
C PHE A 667 -3.63 -14.39 29.40
N ALA A 668 -3.84 -15.69 29.58
CA ALA A 668 -5.00 -16.42 29.03
C ALA A 668 -6.33 -16.04 29.69
N ARG A 669 -6.28 -15.54 30.93
CA ARG A 669 -7.46 -15.09 31.68
C ARG A 669 -7.88 -13.66 31.34
N ARG A 670 -7.11 -12.95 30.52
CA ARG A 670 -7.46 -11.61 30.05
C ARG A 670 -8.56 -11.71 28.99
N PRO A 671 -9.44 -10.71 28.90
CA PRO A 671 -10.40 -10.64 27.81
C PRO A 671 -9.67 -10.54 26.47
N SER A 672 -10.20 -11.20 25.45
CA SER A 672 -9.64 -11.16 24.10
C SER A 672 -9.82 -9.79 23.44
N THR A 673 -9.18 -9.58 22.28
CA THR A 673 -9.42 -8.37 21.51
C THR A 673 -10.86 -8.32 21.03
N ALA A 674 -11.40 -9.45 20.57
CA ALA A 674 -12.81 -9.55 20.17
C ALA A 674 -13.75 -9.19 21.32
N SER A 675 -13.50 -9.72 22.52
CA SER A 675 -14.35 -9.53 23.70
C SER A 675 -14.46 -8.08 24.08
N LEU A 676 -13.31 -7.40 24.07
CA LEU A 676 -13.23 -5.99 24.40
C LEU A 676 -13.88 -5.11 23.34
N ILE A 677 -13.97 -5.55 22.08
CA ILE A 677 -14.68 -4.83 21.01
C ILE A 677 -16.19 -5.06 21.16
N LEU A 678 -16.61 -6.31 21.34
CA LEU A 678 -18.02 -6.70 21.47
C LEU A 678 -18.69 -6.09 22.71
N THR A 679 -17.93 -5.82 23.76
CA THR A 679 -18.39 -5.17 25.00
C THR A 679 -18.18 -3.66 25.02
N ASP A 680 -17.62 -3.05 23.97
CA ASP A 680 -17.43 -1.59 23.91
C ASP A 680 -18.72 -0.89 23.51
N GLU A 681 -19.50 -0.43 24.50
CA GLU A 681 -20.76 0.31 24.30
C GLU A 681 -20.60 1.69 23.62
N ARG A 682 -19.36 2.12 23.32
CA ARG A 682 -19.10 3.43 22.73
C ARG A 682 -19.51 3.48 21.26
N ARG A 683 -20.52 4.28 20.95
CA ARG A 683 -20.74 4.77 19.57
C ARG A 683 -19.52 5.55 19.10
N ALA A 684 -19.16 5.37 17.82
CA ALA A 684 -18.08 6.05 17.14
C ALA A 684 -17.89 7.50 17.61
N ARG A 685 -16.76 7.80 18.26
CA ARG A 685 -16.43 9.18 18.67
C ARG A 685 -16.14 10.03 17.43
N THR A 686 -17.15 10.71 16.89
CA THR A 686 -16.92 11.76 15.90
C THR A 686 -16.34 12.97 16.60
N LEU A 687 -15.09 13.34 16.29
CA LEU A 687 -14.53 14.58 16.81
C LEU A 687 -15.39 15.77 16.37
N PRO A 688 -15.72 16.72 17.27
CA PRO A 688 -16.56 17.85 16.92
C PRO A 688 -16.00 18.62 15.71
N ARG A 689 -16.83 18.83 14.69
CA ARG A 689 -16.44 19.48 13.42
C ARG A 689 -15.72 20.82 13.63
N TRP A 690 -16.03 21.54 14.72
CA TRP A 690 -15.38 22.80 15.09
C TRP A 690 -13.90 22.64 15.47
N ARG A 691 -13.51 21.60 16.23
CA ARG A 691 -12.10 21.32 16.60
C ARG A 691 -11.26 20.94 15.38
N VAL A 692 -11.87 20.29 14.39
CA VAL A 692 -11.22 19.92 13.12
C VAL A 692 -11.03 21.17 12.25
N ARG A 693 -12.01 22.08 12.23
CA ARG A 693 -11.93 23.36 11.51
C ARG A 693 -10.88 24.29 12.09
N THR A 694 -10.80 24.42 13.42
CA THR A 694 -9.79 25.26 14.09
C THR A 694 -8.38 24.70 13.88
N ALA A 695 -8.17 23.39 13.98
CA ALA A 695 -6.87 22.78 13.69
C ALA A 695 -6.44 22.94 12.22
N ARG A 696 -7.40 22.87 11.28
CA ARG A 696 -7.13 23.14 9.84
C ARG A 696 -6.74 24.59 9.61
N ALA A 697 -7.48 25.53 10.21
CA ALA A 697 -7.16 26.96 10.13
C ALA A 697 -5.77 27.24 10.70
N ALA A 698 -5.48 26.77 11.92
CA ALA A 698 -4.17 26.97 12.55
C ALA A 698 -3.01 26.37 11.75
N THR A 699 -3.18 25.19 11.15
CA THR A 699 -2.14 24.57 10.31
C THR A 699 -1.95 25.35 9.01
N ALA A 700 -3.04 25.75 8.34
CA ALA A 700 -2.97 26.53 7.11
C ALA A 700 -2.30 27.88 7.35
N THR A 701 -2.64 28.56 8.45
CA THR A 701 -2.00 29.81 8.86
C THR A 701 -0.51 29.60 9.15
N ALA A 702 -0.12 28.58 9.94
CA ALA A 702 1.29 28.31 10.23
C ALA A 702 2.11 27.99 8.98
N THR A 703 1.57 27.21 8.05
CA THR A 703 2.23 26.88 6.77
C THR A 703 2.33 28.11 5.85
N ALA A 704 1.27 28.90 5.74
CA ALA A 704 1.29 30.14 4.96
C ALA A 704 2.31 31.15 5.52
N THR A 705 2.36 31.31 6.85
CA THR A 705 3.34 32.15 7.53
C THR A 705 4.77 31.64 7.31
N ALA A 706 5.01 30.31 7.38
CA ALA A 706 6.33 29.73 7.12
C ALA A 706 6.78 29.91 5.65
N ILE A 707 5.87 29.74 4.69
CA ILE A 707 6.13 29.98 3.26
C ILE A 707 6.41 31.47 3.02
N ALA A 708 5.64 32.37 3.63
CA ALA A 708 5.88 33.81 3.54
C ALA A 708 7.24 34.21 4.13
N LEU A 709 7.58 33.72 5.32
CA LEU A 709 8.88 33.97 5.97
C LEU A 709 10.05 33.40 5.15
N TRP A 710 9.90 32.20 4.57
CA TRP A 710 10.90 31.59 3.71
C TRP A 710 11.08 32.36 2.40
N GLY A 711 9.99 32.76 1.76
CA GLY A 711 9.98 33.54 0.52
C GLY A 711 10.59 34.94 0.68
N LEU A 712 10.43 35.54 1.87
CA LEU A 712 11.13 36.78 2.20
C LEU A 712 12.64 36.55 2.35
N SER A 713 13.09 35.39 2.82
CA SER A 713 14.49 35.18 3.23
C SER A 713 15.47 34.62 2.18
N THR A 714 15.02 34.33 0.95
CA THR A 714 15.85 33.64 -0.06
C THR A 714 15.74 34.24 -1.47
N GLY A 715 16.86 34.27 -2.21
CA GLY A 715 16.91 34.80 -3.59
C GLY A 715 16.20 33.92 -4.65
N ALA A 716 15.98 32.63 -4.37
CA ALA A 716 15.27 31.72 -5.27
C ALA A 716 13.77 32.03 -5.38
N ALA A 717 13.16 32.60 -4.33
CA ALA A 717 11.78 33.06 -4.36
C ALA A 717 11.64 34.35 -5.18
N TYR A 718 12.63 35.23 -5.12
CA TYR A 718 12.67 36.45 -5.92
C TYR A 718 12.72 36.15 -7.41
N SER A 719 13.61 35.25 -7.88
CA SER A 719 13.68 34.90 -9.30
C SER A 719 12.37 34.32 -9.85
N LEU A 720 11.59 33.63 -9.01
CA LEU A 720 10.32 33.03 -9.42
C LEU A 720 9.19 34.06 -9.48
N ILE A 721 9.24 35.10 -8.64
CA ILE A 721 8.21 36.15 -8.53
C ILE A 721 8.55 37.37 -9.42
N SER A 722 9.82 37.67 -9.64
CA SER A 722 10.29 38.83 -10.42
C SER A 722 9.83 38.78 -11.86
N ASP A 723 9.80 37.59 -12.47
CA ASP A 723 9.37 37.38 -13.85
C ASP A 723 7.84 37.52 -14.00
N LEU A 724 7.10 37.09 -12.99
CA LEU A 724 5.63 37.17 -12.95
C LEU A 724 5.13 38.59 -12.63
N ALA A 725 5.86 39.36 -11.82
CA ALA A 725 5.45 40.67 -11.33
C ALA A 725 6.23 41.85 -11.94
N GLY A 726 7.15 41.60 -12.89
CA GLY A 726 7.97 42.63 -13.52
C GLY A 726 8.95 43.34 -12.57
N LEU A 727 9.31 42.69 -11.46
CA LEU A 727 10.14 43.26 -10.40
C LEU A 727 11.61 43.01 -10.68
N SER A 728 12.17 43.54 -11.77
CA SER A 728 13.60 43.39 -12.09
C SER A 728 14.42 44.54 -11.48
N PRO A 729 15.65 44.29 -10.99
CA PRO A 729 16.55 45.37 -10.62
C PRO A 729 16.96 46.14 -11.88
N VAL A 730 17.17 47.44 -11.75
CA VAL A 730 17.57 48.27 -12.89
C VAL A 730 19.04 47.97 -13.21
N THR A 731 19.31 47.48 -14.42
CA THR A 731 20.67 47.11 -14.88
C THR A 731 21.37 48.23 -15.67
N ALA A 732 20.64 49.28 -16.04
CA ALA A 732 21.17 50.46 -16.75
C ALA A 732 20.40 51.73 -16.34
N VAL A 733 21.12 52.84 -16.10
CA VAL A 733 20.53 54.13 -15.72
C VAL A 733 20.75 55.14 -16.85
N ALA A 734 19.67 55.77 -17.33
CA ALA A 734 19.79 56.84 -18.32
C ALA A 734 20.36 58.11 -17.67
N THR A 735 21.59 58.47 -18.04
CA THR A 735 22.30 59.64 -17.51
C THR A 735 22.98 60.45 -18.60
N THR A 736 22.88 61.78 -18.52
CA THR A 736 23.58 62.73 -19.40
C THR A 736 24.97 63.09 -18.88
N ARG A 737 25.41 62.52 -17.76
CA ARG A 737 26.75 62.68 -17.18
C ARG A 737 27.55 61.37 -17.34
N PRO A 738 28.72 61.38 -18.03
CA PRO A 738 29.51 60.15 -18.25
C PRO A 738 30.05 59.55 -16.94
N GLU A 739 30.20 60.40 -15.92
CA GLU A 739 30.75 60.14 -14.59
C GLU A 739 29.88 59.22 -13.70
N ILE A 740 28.61 58.99 -14.08
CA ILE A 740 27.63 58.22 -13.30
C ILE A 740 27.56 56.75 -13.76
N GLY A 741 28.27 56.40 -14.83
CA GLY A 741 28.17 55.08 -15.49
C GLY A 741 29.11 54.00 -14.97
N LEU A 742 29.64 54.07 -13.76
CA LEU A 742 30.50 53.02 -13.18
C LEU A 742 30.30 52.95 -11.66
N LEU A 743 29.92 51.79 -11.12
CA LEU A 743 29.69 51.59 -9.68
C LEU A 743 30.60 50.52 -9.12
N VAL A 744 31.55 50.90 -8.27
CA VAL A 744 32.59 50.03 -7.71
C VAL A 744 32.22 49.55 -6.30
N ASP A 745 32.13 48.24 -6.10
CA ASP A 745 31.94 47.61 -4.79
C ASP A 745 33.29 47.28 -4.14
N ALA A 746 33.78 48.15 -3.26
CA ALA A 746 35.08 47.99 -2.59
C ALA A 746 34.94 48.13 -1.06
N PRO A 747 35.78 47.47 -0.25
CA PRO A 747 35.83 47.72 1.20
C PRO A 747 36.07 49.20 1.50
N ASN A 748 35.38 49.77 2.50
CA ASN A 748 35.44 51.19 2.85
C ASN A 748 36.88 51.75 3.01
N ALA A 749 37.85 50.91 3.39
CA ALA A 749 39.26 51.28 3.53
C ALA A 749 39.98 51.53 2.18
N ASN A 750 39.54 50.88 1.11
CA ASN A 750 40.19 50.92 -0.21
C ASN A 750 39.59 52.00 -1.14
N VAL A 751 38.47 52.60 -0.75
CA VAL A 751 37.76 53.63 -1.51
C VAL A 751 38.64 54.84 -1.76
N GLN A 752 39.35 55.32 -0.74
CA GLN A 752 40.17 56.53 -0.86
C GLN A 752 41.41 56.35 -1.77
N PRO A 753 42.21 55.28 -1.64
CA PRO A 753 43.29 54.99 -2.60
C PRO A 753 42.77 54.84 -4.04
N LEU A 754 41.65 54.14 -4.23
CA LEU A 754 41.09 53.86 -5.54
C LEU A 754 40.52 55.12 -6.21
N ALA A 755 39.77 55.93 -5.46
CA ALA A 755 39.25 57.22 -5.93
C ALA A 755 40.39 58.15 -6.38
N ARG A 756 41.50 58.21 -5.62
CA ARG A 756 42.67 59.02 -6.01
C ARG A 756 43.33 58.50 -7.30
N ALA A 757 43.47 57.19 -7.45
CA ALA A 757 44.09 56.59 -8.63
C ALA A 757 43.24 56.79 -9.90
N LEU A 758 41.91 56.70 -9.78
CA LEU A 758 40.96 56.92 -10.87
C LEU A 758 40.86 58.41 -11.25
N ALA A 759 40.82 59.30 -10.26
CA ALA A 759 40.80 60.74 -10.49
C ALA A 759 42.05 61.25 -11.23
N ALA A 760 43.23 60.67 -10.95
CA ALA A 760 44.47 60.98 -11.68
C ALA A 760 44.40 60.61 -13.17
N ARG A 761 43.45 59.77 -13.58
CA ARG A 761 43.18 59.37 -14.96
C ARG A 761 41.89 59.99 -15.52
N HIS A 762 41.29 60.96 -14.82
CA HIS A 762 40.01 61.58 -15.16
C HIS A 762 38.84 60.58 -15.29
N ILE A 763 38.87 59.48 -14.52
CA ILE A 763 37.78 58.52 -14.42
C ILE A 763 37.04 58.78 -13.10
N TYR A 764 35.73 58.97 -13.18
CA TYR A 764 34.84 59.25 -12.04
C TYR A 764 33.88 58.09 -11.85
N VAL A 765 33.67 57.67 -10.60
CA VAL A 765 32.92 56.43 -10.29
C VAL A 765 32.08 56.59 -9.03
N SER A 766 31.00 55.83 -8.93
CA SER A 766 30.21 55.69 -7.70
C SER A 766 30.74 54.53 -6.86
N PHE A 767 30.85 54.68 -5.54
CA PHE A 767 31.34 53.63 -4.65
C PHE A 767 30.20 53.02 -3.82
N ALA A 768 30.01 51.72 -3.88
CA ALA A 768 29.08 51.00 -3.02
C ALA A 768 29.73 50.70 -1.65
N LEU A 769 29.12 51.16 -0.56
CA LEU A 769 29.68 51.05 0.79
C LEU A 769 28.76 50.21 1.71
N ARG A 770 29.35 49.50 2.67
CA ARG A 770 28.59 48.74 3.69
C ARG A 770 28.27 49.56 4.94
N HIS A 771 29.08 50.58 5.23
CA HIS A 771 28.93 51.48 6.39
C HIS A 771 29.09 52.95 5.97
N PRO A 772 28.53 53.92 6.73
CA PRO A 772 28.51 55.30 6.29
C PRO A 772 29.94 55.83 6.28
N PRO A 773 30.34 56.59 5.25
CA PRO A 773 31.67 57.17 5.21
C PRO A 773 31.81 58.19 6.35
N SER A 774 32.96 58.19 7.01
CA SER A 774 33.29 59.24 7.99
C SER A 774 33.43 60.60 7.31
N ALA A 775 33.25 61.70 8.06
CA ALA A 775 33.45 63.07 7.55
C ALA A 775 34.84 63.29 6.94
N LYS A 776 35.85 62.55 7.42
CA LYS A 776 37.22 62.57 6.87
C LYS A 776 37.29 61.90 5.49
N GLN A 777 36.55 60.82 5.26
CA GLN A 777 36.46 60.13 3.96
C GLN A 777 35.68 60.97 2.94
N LEU A 778 34.60 61.64 3.35
CA LEU A 778 33.80 62.53 2.50
C LEU A 778 34.62 63.70 1.92
N ARG A 779 35.59 64.23 2.68
CA ARG A 779 36.47 65.34 2.22
C ARG A 779 37.41 64.98 1.07
N PHE A 780 37.59 63.69 0.76
CA PHE A 780 38.48 63.24 -0.32
C PHE A 780 37.76 62.87 -1.60
N LEU A 781 36.43 62.77 -1.58
CA LEU A 781 35.61 62.64 -2.78
C LEU A 781 35.57 64.03 -3.46
N ARG A 782 36.06 64.15 -4.70
CA ARG A 782 35.97 65.40 -5.48
C ARG A 782 34.88 65.25 -6.55
N LEU A 783 34.41 66.40 -7.07
CA LEU A 783 33.33 66.57 -8.07
C LEU A 783 33.21 65.36 -9.02
N GLY A 784 32.15 64.57 -8.83
CA GLY A 784 31.79 63.41 -9.67
C GLY A 784 31.44 62.15 -8.88
N ASP A 785 32.13 61.89 -7.76
CA ASP A 785 31.98 60.62 -7.03
C ASP A 785 30.75 60.60 -6.09
N GLN A 786 29.94 59.54 -6.16
CA GLN A 786 28.78 59.32 -5.28
C GLN A 786 28.97 58.08 -4.41
N CYS A 787 28.60 58.16 -3.12
CA CYS A 787 28.53 56.98 -2.25
C CYS A 787 27.13 56.35 -2.31
N VAL A 788 27.09 55.07 -2.63
CA VAL A 788 25.86 54.29 -2.78
C VAL A 788 25.74 53.29 -1.62
N PRO A 789 24.62 53.23 -0.89
CA PRO A 789 24.43 52.22 0.15
C PRO A 789 24.29 50.82 -0.44
N ARG A 790 25.11 49.89 0.07
CA ARG A 790 24.99 48.46 -0.22
C ARG A 790 24.06 47.80 0.80
N LEU A 791 22.99 47.17 0.32
CA LEU A 791 22.09 46.43 1.20
C LEU A 791 22.72 45.10 1.65
N PRO A 792 22.61 44.75 2.94
CA PRO A 792 23.10 43.47 3.43
C PRO A 792 22.26 42.32 2.88
N GLY A 793 22.91 41.21 2.49
CA GLY A 793 22.22 39.96 2.15
C GLY A 793 21.89 39.11 3.37
N GLY A 794 20.85 38.26 3.24
CA GLY A 794 20.47 37.24 4.24
C GLY A 794 19.10 37.47 4.88
N GLY A 795 18.64 36.50 5.68
CA GLY A 795 17.26 36.42 6.17
C GLY A 795 16.83 37.44 7.25
N LEU A 796 15.52 37.45 7.52
CA LEU A 796 14.74 38.41 8.34
C LEU A 796 15.41 38.99 9.59
N VAL A 797 16.19 38.19 10.34
CA VAL A 797 16.86 38.65 11.58
C VAL A 797 17.90 39.74 11.29
N ARG A 798 18.56 39.69 10.13
CA ARG A 798 19.58 40.68 9.72
C ARG A 798 19.00 41.99 9.22
N TRP A 799 17.68 42.05 8.99
CA TRP A 799 17.00 43.28 8.54
C TRP A 799 16.48 44.13 9.71
N ILE A 800 16.44 43.55 10.91
CA ILE A 800 16.06 44.27 12.12
C ILE A 800 17.08 45.41 12.33
N GLY A 801 16.61 46.65 12.23
CA GLY A 801 17.44 47.87 12.35
C GLY A 801 18.00 48.44 11.04
N VAL A 802 17.86 47.74 9.91
CA VAL A 802 18.34 48.22 8.60
C VAL A 802 17.64 49.52 8.14
N PRO A 803 16.30 49.69 8.30
CA PRO A 803 15.64 50.96 7.97
C PRO A 803 16.20 52.17 8.72
N ALA A 804 16.48 52.01 10.02
CA ALA A 804 17.04 53.08 10.85
C ALA A 804 18.49 53.42 10.43
N ALA A 805 19.29 52.40 10.08
CA ALA A 805 20.64 52.59 9.58
C ALA A 805 20.68 53.29 8.21
N LEU A 806 19.76 52.92 7.29
CA LEU A 806 19.57 53.58 6.00
C LEU A 806 19.15 55.04 6.17
N HIS A 807 18.18 55.31 7.04
CA HIS A 807 17.73 56.67 7.31
C HIS A 807 18.85 57.54 7.90
N HIS A 808 19.62 57.01 8.85
CA HIS A 808 20.80 57.70 9.40
C HIS A 808 21.86 57.98 8.32
N TRP A 809 22.09 57.03 7.42
CA TRP A 809 22.99 57.19 6.28
C TRP A 809 22.55 58.29 5.32
N MET A 810 21.27 58.30 4.95
CA MET A 810 20.71 59.29 4.03
C MET A 810 20.87 60.69 4.61
N ASN A 811 20.61 60.85 5.91
CA ASN A 811 20.84 62.11 6.63
C ASN A 811 22.32 62.51 6.65
N ALA A 812 23.24 61.55 6.83
CA ALA A 812 24.67 61.83 6.85
C ALA A 812 25.24 62.25 5.47
N LEU A 813 24.60 61.83 4.39
CA LEU A 813 24.95 62.20 3.01
C LEU A 813 24.26 63.50 2.55
N GLY A 814 23.27 64.01 3.28
CA GLY A 814 22.60 65.28 3.01
C GLY A 814 21.78 65.30 1.72
N VAL A 815 21.20 64.17 1.34
CA VAL A 815 20.52 63.99 0.05
C VAL A 815 19.02 63.78 0.28
N ASP A 816 18.18 64.67 -0.27
CA ASP A 816 16.72 64.57 -0.21
C ASP A 816 16.14 64.08 -1.56
N GLY A 817 15.70 62.81 -1.62
CA GLY A 817 14.87 62.25 -2.70
C GLY A 817 15.57 61.28 -3.68
N HIS A 818 14.80 60.31 -4.21
CA HIS A 818 15.15 59.27 -5.21
C HIS A 818 16.63 58.89 -5.32
N HIS A 819 17.08 57.92 -4.51
CA HIS A 819 18.46 57.42 -4.50
C HIS A 819 18.60 56.02 -5.11
N ILE A 820 19.83 55.66 -5.46
CA ILE A 820 20.20 54.32 -5.92
C ILE A 820 20.65 53.50 -4.71
N LEU A 821 20.21 52.25 -4.60
CA LEU A 821 20.65 51.28 -3.60
C LEU A 821 21.22 50.06 -4.31
N TYR A 822 22.39 49.59 -3.87
CA TYR A 822 23.13 48.54 -4.57
C TYR A 822 23.02 47.17 -3.89
N VAL A 823 22.90 46.12 -4.71
CA VAL A 823 23.00 44.72 -4.30
C VAL A 823 23.98 43.98 -5.20
N SER A 824 24.96 43.31 -4.59
CA SER A 824 26.05 42.58 -5.28
C SER A 824 25.65 41.23 -5.86
N SER A 825 24.41 40.78 -5.66
CA SER A 825 23.89 39.50 -6.12
C SER A 825 22.42 39.66 -6.50
N ALA A 826 21.81 38.62 -7.08
CA ALA A 826 20.36 38.61 -7.30
C ALA A 826 19.65 39.02 -6.00
N PRO A 827 18.84 40.10 -6.01
CA PRO A 827 18.24 40.61 -4.79
C PRO A 827 17.17 39.65 -4.27
N ASP A 828 16.86 39.73 -2.97
CA ASP A 828 15.69 39.08 -2.41
C ASP A 828 14.49 40.05 -2.27
N LEU A 829 13.30 39.51 -2.03
CA LEU A 829 12.06 40.29 -1.94
C LEU A 829 12.08 41.33 -0.82
N GLY A 830 12.76 41.09 0.29
CA GLY A 830 12.81 42.08 1.36
C GLY A 830 13.83 43.16 1.12
N GLN A 831 14.95 42.88 0.45
CA GLN A 831 15.85 43.93 -0.06
C GLN A 831 15.13 44.86 -1.03
N TRP A 832 14.29 44.31 -1.92
CA TRP A 832 13.45 45.10 -2.82
C TRP A 832 12.47 45.99 -2.05
N TRP A 833 11.78 45.44 -1.05
CA TRP A 833 10.84 46.20 -0.19
C TRP A 833 11.54 47.28 0.64
N LEU A 834 12.70 46.98 1.24
CA LEU A 834 13.50 47.94 2.00
C LEU A 834 13.96 49.10 1.11
N ALA A 835 14.35 48.81 -0.13
CA ALA A 835 14.79 49.83 -1.07
C ALA A 835 13.66 50.78 -1.49
N HIS A 836 12.50 50.23 -1.85
CA HIS A 836 11.34 51.01 -2.27
C HIS A 836 10.69 51.75 -1.09
N GLY A 837 10.66 51.14 0.10
CA GLY A 837 10.18 51.76 1.33
C GLY A 837 11.04 52.94 1.79
N ALA A 838 12.33 52.95 1.44
CA ALA A 838 13.23 54.09 1.64
C ALA A 838 13.20 55.12 0.49
N GLY A 839 12.30 54.97 -0.50
CA GLY A 839 12.17 55.86 -1.65
C GLY A 839 13.26 55.73 -2.72
N GLY A 840 14.08 54.66 -2.65
CA GLY A 840 15.19 54.40 -3.56
C GLY A 840 14.89 53.36 -4.65
N ARG A 841 15.72 53.34 -5.70
CA ARG A 841 15.73 52.34 -6.78
C ARG A 841 16.83 51.32 -6.55
N LEU A 842 16.48 50.04 -6.67
CA LEU A 842 17.41 48.94 -6.51
C LEU A 842 18.18 48.69 -7.81
N ILE A 843 19.51 48.71 -7.74
CA ILE A 843 20.43 48.36 -8.83
C ILE A 843 21.17 47.08 -8.46
N GLY A 844 21.22 46.15 -9.41
CA GLY A 844 21.91 44.88 -9.27
C GLY A 844 22.27 44.29 -10.63
N GLY A 845 23.27 43.43 -10.65
CA GLY A 845 23.86 42.87 -11.86
C GLY A 845 25.18 43.56 -12.21
N ALA A 846 26.21 42.75 -12.44
CA ALA A 846 27.54 43.24 -12.77
C ALA A 846 28.29 42.30 -13.71
N VAL A 847 29.15 42.88 -14.53
CA VAL A 847 30.30 42.18 -15.12
C VAL A 847 31.35 42.04 -14.01
N LYS A 848 31.71 40.82 -13.64
CA LYS A 848 32.78 40.54 -12.68
C LYS A 848 34.14 40.71 -13.36
N ILE A 849 35.04 41.46 -12.73
CA ILE A 849 36.44 41.52 -13.13
C ILE A 849 37.24 40.59 -12.22
N ASP A 850 37.90 39.58 -12.81
CA ASP A 850 38.90 38.75 -12.14
C ASP A 850 40.29 39.36 -12.43
N ASP A 851 41.15 39.44 -11.42
CA ASP A 851 42.50 40.05 -11.48
C ASP A 851 43.49 39.28 -12.39
N ARG A 852 42.99 38.35 -13.22
CA ARG A 852 43.78 37.46 -14.07
C ARG A 852 43.72 37.80 -15.56
N GLY A 853 43.60 39.08 -15.90
CA GLY A 853 43.96 39.59 -17.23
C GLY A 853 42.81 39.70 -18.25
N ASP A 854 41.58 39.89 -17.81
CA ASP A 854 40.49 40.19 -18.75
C ASP A 854 40.61 41.62 -19.29
N HIS A 855 40.81 41.75 -20.61
CA HIS A 855 40.74 43.02 -21.32
C HIS A 855 39.28 43.40 -21.57
N PHE A 856 38.91 44.62 -21.17
CA PHE A 856 37.58 45.20 -21.43
C PHE A 856 37.22 45.11 -22.92
N GLY A 857 36.05 44.53 -23.24
CA GLY A 857 35.34 44.85 -24.47
C GLY A 857 34.82 46.30 -24.46
N ALA A 858 34.17 46.74 -25.54
CA ALA A 858 33.63 48.10 -25.63
C ALA A 858 32.46 48.31 -24.64
N LEU A 859 32.75 48.92 -23.49
CA LEU A 859 31.76 49.33 -22.48
C LEU A 859 30.82 50.39 -23.05
N ARG A 860 29.53 50.28 -22.76
CA ARG A 860 28.53 51.29 -23.13
C ARG A 860 28.31 52.27 -21.97
N ARG A 861 27.99 53.51 -22.32
CA ARG A 861 27.70 54.57 -21.33
C ARG A 861 26.49 54.17 -20.47
N GLY A 862 26.71 54.00 -19.16
CA GLY A 862 25.66 53.70 -18.18
C GLY A 862 25.61 52.26 -17.64
N GLU A 863 26.59 51.41 -17.98
CA GLU A 863 26.70 50.01 -17.50
C GLU A 863 27.26 49.92 -16.05
N VAL A 864 26.81 48.94 -15.27
CA VAL A 864 27.25 48.72 -13.87
C VAL A 864 28.37 47.67 -13.83
N ILE A 865 29.51 47.99 -13.19
CA ILE A 865 30.73 47.15 -13.21
C ILE A 865 31.21 46.82 -11.80
N GLU A 866 31.21 45.54 -11.42
CA GLU A 866 31.69 45.09 -10.10
C GLU A 866 33.14 44.62 -10.19
N VAL A 867 34.00 45.23 -9.38
CA VAL A 867 35.40 44.85 -9.26
C VAL A 867 35.55 44.05 -7.97
N ALA A 868 35.76 42.75 -8.06
CA ALA A 868 35.99 41.91 -6.90
C ALA A 868 37.44 42.10 -6.42
N ALA A 869 37.63 42.35 -5.13
CA ALA A 869 38.95 42.50 -4.50
C ALA A 869 39.50 41.18 -3.97
#